data_AF-A0A7J9VC74-F1
#
_entry.id   AF-A0A7J9VC74-F1
#
_cell.length_a   1.000
_cell.length_b   1.000
_cell.length_c   1.000
_cell.angle_alpha   90.00
_cell.angle_beta   90.00
_cell.angle_gamma   90.00
#
_symmetry.space_group_name_H-M   'P 1'
#
loop_
_entity.id
_entity.type
_entity.pdbx_description
1 polymer ?
#
loop_
_entity_poly.entity_id
_entity_poly.type
_entity_poly.pdbx_seq_one_letter_code
_entity_poly.pdbx_strand_id
1 'polypeptide(L)'
;MTAEDSGPMLPLDLPVRALKAAAELAGFTGRQVRARDGRYYVEVHGLDQPHARRVIRTVERAVAELPGVRWARVNAPTHRVVVEAESVRQDDLVRAVARAEQDAAVPLDADDECDELHHPCEGPRTTQSITALAADAVGLGLSAVTRLASWVPLPTEVGALGAVFHHHPTLRRLTGKALHSQHEADSVLPVVSAMAQGLAAGGEGIGLDVVQRIEQWREARAHQSTWWQREPELVHGETDAAADPLPARTGEPPADPADDYARRAMSIGAAGGAAAVPFAGARRGLAVGLASLPKAPAAGREGFATHIGRILARRGVVVMDRGVLRQLGRMDTVVIDVAALRSGHHEITDLIPVAGADPAEIADLGFALFQPDKPAARRERDGWVLAPLDDLELSGTTGRRAAKQLRERGTERVLGIARGRKLRGVAGVSAEQTDALRSVAAAARRVRAAVVVADEHQGHYPYADDVVPGGEQLATQVRELQRDGAVTLVVSGDRDALGAADCGLGLHRDGEQPPWGAHLLLGDDTTAATIVIDAVDVAATVDEQSSTLAAGGSGVGAVAALQGTGARAAARGLLGVNAAAAAAFAGGRWRSRTLVSQPAVAPQSSAPWHLMPADTALARLGSGPGGLAAAEADQRARSQGDGDTPVGVSLWQAFADELANPLTPVLAAGAALSAATGSLIDAGLVAAVTGASTLMGGLQRVRTDRALAELLRQSAAGVTARRDGTEHYVAASQLVPGDVVLLGHSDVVPADCRIIEASELEVDESSLSGESLPVAKNPAPVAATEISCRTSMLYEGTTISVGHAVAVVVATGTATEAGRSMALARAAEGASGTGARLDELTKKGTPLAIGGAATVAAAGLLRGVPLSESLGTAVNLAVASVPEGLPFVRNAAQLASARRLADQGALVRNPHTLEALGRADVLCFDKTGTLTRGTLSLTSVGDTSATHDVDELDDARRAVLAAALRATPGEEDPEHATDRGVVTGAQSAGVDVRTDERDWRRGKDLPFEPSRGYHATVGDTGSGHLLSVKGAPEVVLPRCEYADNNGRRTRFGQRARDTVSRTLDELAGQGHRVLVVAERSLDHEDAEGIDDTAVAGLVYRGFVALADPVRTSAAPAAAQLRRA
;
A
#
# COMPACT_ATOMS: atom_id res chain seq x y z
N MET A 1 -48.95 -47.33 29.91
CA MET A 1 -48.53 -47.93 31.19
C MET A 1 -47.74 -49.17 30.81
N THR A 2 -46.49 -49.32 31.30
CA THR A 2 -45.38 -50.15 30.76
C THR A 2 -44.65 -49.50 29.56
N ALA A 3 -43.34 -49.60 29.33
CA ALA A 3 -42.23 -50.32 29.99
C ALA A 3 -40.92 -49.53 29.76
N GLU A 4 -40.01 -49.57 30.75
CA GLU A 4 -38.60 -49.22 30.62
C GLU A 4 -37.92 -50.18 29.63
N ASP A 5 -37.23 -49.65 28.62
CA ASP A 5 -36.27 -50.43 27.82
C ASP A 5 -34.98 -49.60 27.69
N SER A 6 -34.10 -49.80 28.67
CA SER A 6 -32.76 -49.22 28.72
C SER A 6 -31.86 -50.06 27.84
N GLY A 7 -31.64 -49.64 26.58
CA GLY A 7 -30.58 -50.19 25.74
C GLY A 7 -29.20 -49.94 26.37
N PRO A 8 -28.20 -50.82 26.16
CA PRO A 8 -26.92 -50.69 26.82
C PRO A 8 -26.14 -49.52 26.21
N MET A 9 -25.97 -48.43 26.96
CA MET A 9 -24.90 -47.46 26.68
C MET A 9 -23.57 -48.18 26.93
N LEU A 10 -22.75 -48.30 25.87
CA LEU A 10 -21.35 -48.71 25.99
C LEU A 10 -20.63 -47.82 27.02
N PRO A 11 -19.78 -48.37 27.90
CA PRO A 11 -19.06 -47.59 28.89
C PRO A 11 -17.92 -46.82 28.20
N LEU A 12 -18.20 -45.58 27.79
CA LEU A 12 -17.20 -44.62 27.30
C LEU A 12 -16.22 -44.14 28.39
N ASP A 13 -16.46 -44.47 29.65
CA ASP A 13 -15.69 -44.02 30.82
C ASP A 13 -14.26 -44.57 30.92
N LEU A 14 -14.00 -45.76 30.41
CA LEU A 14 -12.71 -46.47 30.54
C LEU A 14 -11.57 -45.85 29.71
N PRO A 15 -11.73 -45.57 28.40
CA PRO A 15 -10.67 -44.96 27.60
C PRO A 15 -10.38 -43.51 28.01
N VAL A 16 -11.39 -42.74 28.41
CA VAL A 16 -11.24 -41.35 28.86
C VAL A 16 -10.45 -41.27 30.16
N ARG A 17 -10.75 -42.12 31.16
CA ARG A 17 -9.98 -42.18 32.42
C ARG A 17 -8.54 -42.64 32.22
N ALA A 18 -8.28 -43.59 31.31
CA ALA A 18 -6.93 -44.05 31.01
C ALA A 18 -6.08 -42.96 30.33
N LEU A 19 -6.68 -42.16 29.45
CA LEU A 19 -6.03 -41.01 28.81
C LEU A 19 -5.77 -39.86 29.79
N LYS A 20 -6.72 -39.57 30.69
CA LYS A 20 -6.56 -38.57 31.76
C LYS A 20 -5.43 -38.96 32.72
N ALA A 21 -5.39 -40.22 33.15
CA ALA A 21 -4.30 -40.75 33.98
C ALA A 21 -2.94 -40.74 33.27
N ALA A 22 -2.88 -41.00 31.96
CA ALA A 22 -1.64 -40.91 31.17
C ALA A 22 -1.17 -39.46 30.99
N ALA A 23 -2.08 -38.50 30.80
CA ALA A 23 -1.78 -37.08 30.73
C ALA A 23 -1.29 -36.52 32.08
N GLU A 24 -1.89 -36.97 33.19
CA GLU A 24 -1.46 -36.64 34.56
C GLU A 24 -0.07 -37.24 34.88
N LEU A 25 0.17 -38.51 34.54
CA LEU A 25 1.47 -39.18 34.74
C LEU A 25 2.62 -38.58 33.93
N ALA A 26 2.31 -37.93 32.80
CA ALA A 26 3.29 -37.26 31.96
C ALA A 26 3.44 -35.75 32.28
N GLY A 27 2.79 -35.27 33.35
CA GLY A 27 2.95 -33.91 33.87
C GLY A 27 2.24 -32.83 33.06
N PHE A 28 1.22 -33.19 32.27
CA PHE A 28 0.53 -32.28 31.36
C PHE A 28 -0.75 -31.65 31.92
N THR A 29 -1.13 -31.87 33.18
CA THR A 29 -2.37 -31.31 33.77
C THR A 29 -2.13 -30.28 34.88
N GLY A 30 -0.90 -29.75 34.98
CA GLY A 30 -0.53 -28.74 35.98
C GLY A 30 -0.59 -27.30 35.44
N ARG A 31 -0.86 -26.35 36.33
CA ARG A 31 -0.74 -24.89 36.11
C ARG A 31 0.54 -24.55 35.35
N GLN A 32 0.44 -23.74 34.30
CA GLN A 32 1.58 -23.44 33.43
C GLN A 32 2.61 -22.56 34.16
N VAL A 33 3.87 -23.03 34.22
CA VAL A 33 5.02 -22.26 34.72
C VAL A 33 6.16 -22.29 33.72
N ARG A 34 6.71 -21.11 33.41
CA ARG A 34 7.92 -20.94 32.60
C ARG A 34 8.92 -20.07 33.34
N ALA A 35 10.20 -20.42 33.24
CA ALA A 35 11.27 -19.69 33.88
C ALA A 35 12.43 -19.46 32.91
N ARG A 36 13.00 -18.26 32.93
CA ARG A 36 14.22 -17.90 32.21
C ARG A 36 14.96 -16.80 32.96
N ASP A 37 16.27 -16.96 33.13
CA ASP A 37 17.16 -15.93 33.69
C ASP A 37 16.68 -15.33 35.03
N GLY A 38 16.08 -16.16 35.91
CA GLY A 38 15.58 -15.75 37.23
C GLY A 38 14.18 -15.13 37.24
N ARG A 39 13.52 -14.99 36.07
CA ARG A 39 12.12 -14.58 35.94
C ARG A 39 11.21 -15.77 35.70
N TYR A 40 10.07 -15.77 36.37
CA TYR A 40 9.05 -16.82 36.31
C TYR A 40 7.71 -16.23 35.89
N TYR A 41 7.05 -16.89 34.95
CA TYR A 41 5.70 -16.59 34.50
C TYR A 41 4.80 -17.74 34.96
N VAL A 42 3.86 -17.42 35.84
CA VAL A 42 2.95 -18.41 36.44
C VAL A 42 1.52 -18.02 36.10
N GLU A 43 0.75 -18.97 35.59
CA GLU A 43 -0.67 -18.83 35.29
C GLU A 43 -1.52 -18.46 36.50
N VAL A 44 -2.49 -17.55 36.30
CA VAL A 44 -3.44 -17.07 37.30
C VAL A 44 -4.85 -17.04 36.69
N HIS A 45 -5.84 -17.59 37.40
CA HIS A 45 -7.24 -17.68 36.96
C HIS A 45 -8.11 -16.60 37.60
N GLY A 46 -9.28 -16.33 36.99
CA GLY A 46 -10.29 -15.41 37.54
C GLY A 46 -9.96 -13.92 37.37
N LEU A 47 -9.11 -13.57 36.40
CA LEU A 47 -8.67 -12.20 36.14
C LEU A 47 -9.61 -11.37 35.24
N ASP A 48 -10.60 -12.01 34.61
CA ASP A 48 -11.61 -11.33 33.76
C ASP A 48 -12.90 -10.95 34.53
N GLN A 49 -12.97 -11.30 35.81
CA GLN A 49 -14.19 -11.16 36.61
C GLN A 49 -14.22 -9.85 37.40
N PRO A 50 -15.40 -9.40 37.90
CA PRO A 50 -15.51 -8.22 38.76
C PRO A 50 -14.61 -8.28 40.03
N HIS A 51 -14.16 -9.49 40.39
CA HIS A 51 -13.34 -9.78 41.57
C HIS A 51 -11.84 -9.81 41.25
N ALA A 52 -11.42 -9.58 40.00
CA ALA A 52 -10.02 -9.67 39.54
C ALA A 52 -9.05 -8.84 40.39
N ARG A 53 -9.44 -7.62 40.79
CA ARG A 53 -8.62 -6.75 41.67
C ARG A 53 -8.36 -7.35 43.07
N ARG A 54 -9.23 -8.24 43.55
CA ARG A 54 -9.01 -8.98 44.79
C ARG A 54 -8.05 -10.14 44.56
N VAL A 55 -8.21 -10.88 43.45
CA VAL A 55 -7.31 -11.96 43.05
C VAL A 55 -5.88 -11.45 42.89
N ILE A 56 -5.69 -10.38 42.11
CA ILE A 56 -4.39 -9.70 41.90
C ILE A 56 -3.68 -9.44 43.23
N ARG A 57 -4.33 -8.71 44.14
CA ARG A 57 -3.75 -8.35 45.44
C ARG A 57 -3.40 -9.56 46.31
N THR A 58 -4.20 -10.62 46.22
CA THR A 58 -4.01 -11.83 47.04
C THR A 58 -2.86 -12.67 46.49
N VAL A 59 -2.78 -12.81 45.16
CA VAL A 59 -1.70 -13.53 44.45
C VAL A 59 -0.37 -12.80 44.60
N GLU A 60 -0.32 -11.49 44.34
CA GLU A 60 0.91 -10.70 44.49
C GLU A 60 1.48 -10.79 45.91
N ARG A 61 0.61 -10.69 46.92
CA ARG A 61 1.01 -10.82 48.32
C ARG A 61 1.53 -12.22 48.65
N ALA A 62 0.79 -13.26 48.28
CA ALA A 62 1.16 -14.64 48.58
C ALA A 62 2.49 -15.05 47.95
N VAL A 63 2.77 -14.56 46.74
CA VAL A 63 4.02 -14.86 46.02
C VAL A 63 5.17 -13.99 46.53
N ALA A 64 4.94 -12.72 46.84
CA ALA A 64 5.96 -11.82 47.38
C ALA A 64 6.45 -12.23 48.79
N GLU A 65 5.63 -12.94 49.57
CA GLU A 65 6.01 -13.47 50.89
C GLU A 65 6.93 -14.72 50.81
N LEU A 66 7.16 -15.28 49.62
CA LEU A 66 8.05 -16.44 49.45
C LEU A 66 9.53 -16.06 49.56
N PRO A 67 10.36 -16.90 50.22
CA PRO A 67 11.80 -16.64 50.35
C PRO A 67 12.49 -16.70 48.98
N GLY A 68 13.31 -15.69 48.69
CA GLY A 68 14.09 -15.60 47.45
C GLY A 68 13.39 -14.85 46.30
N VAL A 69 12.14 -14.41 46.47
CA VAL A 69 11.44 -13.53 45.51
C VAL A 69 11.86 -12.08 45.74
N ARG A 70 12.29 -11.40 44.67
CA ARG A 70 12.60 -9.96 44.68
C ARG A 70 11.31 -9.13 44.55
N TRP A 71 10.49 -9.46 43.56
CA TRP A 71 9.16 -8.87 43.38
C TRP A 71 8.25 -9.84 42.62
N ALA A 72 6.95 -9.66 42.79
CA ALA A 72 5.90 -10.35 42.04
C ALA A 72 4.83 -9.34 41.64
N ARG A 73 4.42 -9.34 40.38
CA ARG A 73 3.35 -8.49 39.86
C ARG A 73 2.44 -9.29 38.93
N VAL A 74 1.14 -9.07 39.07
CA VAL A 74 0.16 -9.71 38.19
C VAL A 74 -0.05 -8.83 36.98
N ASN A 75 0.05 -9.45 35.81
CA ASN A 75 -0.31 -8.89 34.54
C ASN A 75 -1.66 -9.49 34.14
N ALA A 76 -2.74 -8.76 34.40
CA ALA A 76 -4.08 -9.28 34.20
C ALA A 76 -4.40 -9.65 32.74
N PRO A 77 -4.07 -8.81 31.73
CA PRO A 77 -4.30 -9.14 30.32
C PRO A 77 -3.62 -10.42 29.83
N THR A 78 -2.47 -10.77 30.42
CA THR A 78 -1.75 -12.01 30.07
C THR A 78 -2.16 -13.22 30.90
N HIS A 79 -3.00 -13.04 31.93
CA HIS A 79 -3.33 -14.07 32.91
C HIS A 79 -2.11 -14.66 33.62
N ARG A 80 -1.06 -13.86 33.83
CA ARG A 80 0.19 -14.32 34.45
C ARG A 80 0.60 -13.44 35.62
N VAL A 81 1.13 -14.07 36.67
CA VAL A 81 1.99 -13.39 37.63
C VAL A 81 3.44 -13.52 37.16
N VAL A 82 4.09 -12.37 36.99
CA VAL A 82 5.51 -12.24 36.67
C VAL A 82 6.27 -12.11 37.97
N VAL A 83 7.25 -12.97 38.17
CA VAL A 83 8.01 -13.07 39.42
C VAL A 83 9.48 -13.03 39.10
N GLU A 84 10.21 -12.09 39.69
CA GLU A 84 11.67 -12.11 39.65
C GLU A 84 12.21 -12.67 40.97
N ALA A 85 13.02 -13.71 40.92
CA ALA A 85 13.54 -14.40 42.10
C ALA A 85 14.99 -14.83 41.92
N GLU A 86 15.78 -14.80 42.99
CA GLU A 86 17.17 -15.30 43.00
C GLU A 86 17.21 -16.83 43.10
N SER A 87 16.36 -17.41 43.94
CA SER A 87 16.21 -18.86 44.06
C SER A 87 14.83 -19.21 44.63
N VAL A 88 13.92 -19.69 43.80
CA VAL A 88 12.61 -20.20 44.25
C VAL A 88 12.25 -21.47 43.48
N ARG A 89 11.62 -22.44 44.16
CA ARG A 89 11.15 -23.67 43.50
C ARG A 89 9.84 -23.39 42.76
N GLN A 90 9.71 -23.90 41.54
CA GLN A 90 8.48 -23.76 40.75
C GLN A 90 7.25 -24.32 41.47
N ASP A 91 7.37 -25.46 42.16
CA ASP A 91 6.28 -26.06 42.94
C ASP A 91 5.77 -25.15 44.07
N ASP A 92 6.64 -24.32 44.64
CA ASP A 92 6.27 -23.41 45.74
C ASP A 92 5.49 -22.21 45.20
N LEU A 93 5.88 -21.69 44.03
CA LEU A 93 5.13 -20.67 43.30
C LEU A 93 3.72 -21.17 42.92
N VAL A 94 3.63 -22.36 42.30
CA VAL A 94 2.34 -22.95 41.89
C VAL A 94 1.41 -23.11 43.09
N ARG A 95 1.94 -23.62 44.22
CA ARG A 95 1.14 -23.80 45.44
C ARG A 95 0.72 -22.48 46.06
N ALA A 96 1.57 -21.45 46.03
CA ALA A 96 1.24 -20.13 46.55
C ALA A 96 0.11 -19.48 45.73
N VAL A 97 0.20 -19.51 44.40
CA VAL A 97 -0.84 -18.97 43.51
C VAL A 97 -2.15 -19.73 43.67
N ALA A 98 -2.12 -21.07 43.67
CA ALA A 98 -3.33 -21.88 43.82
C ALA A 98 -4.06 -21.63 45.16
N ARG A 99 -3.32 -21.45 46.26
CA ARG A 99 -3.91 -21.07 47.55
C ARG A 99 -4.50 -19.67 47.52
N ALA A 100 -3.80 -18.71 46.92
CA ALA A 100 -4.27 -17.33 46.80
C ALA A 100 -5.58 -17.21 45.99
N GLU A 101 -5.74 -18.02 44.94
CA GLU A 101 -7.00 -18.09 44.17
C GLU A 101 -8.16 -18.65 45.00
N GLN A 102 -7.91 -19.71 45.78
CA GLN A 102 -8.89 -20.28 46.69
C GLN A 102 -9.32 -19.26 47.77
N ASP A 103 -8.36 -18.54 48.35
CA ASP A 103 -8.60 -17.50 49.37
C ASP A 103 -9.34 -16.27 48.80
N ALA A 104 -9.18 -16.00 47.50
CA ALA A 104 -9.92 -14.96 46.79
C ALA A 104 -11.36 -15.37 46.44
N ALA A 105 -11.75 -16.62 46.71
CA ALA A 105 -13.05 -17.23 46.38
C ALA A 105 -13.37 -17.20 44.88
N VAL A 106 -12.37 -17.47 44.03
CA VAL A 106 -12.58 -17.70 42.59
C VAL A 106 -13.47 -18.95 42.44
N PRO A 107 -14.63 -18.87 41.75
CA PRO A 107 -15.48 -20.04 41.52
C PRO A 107 -14.70 -21.15 40.80
N LEU A 108 -14.93 -22.42 41.16
CA LEU A 108 -14.30 -23.57 40.47
C LEU A 108 -14.68 -23.65 38.98
N ASP A 109 -15.82 -23.06 38.60
CA ASP A 109 -16.31 -22.99 37.22
C ASP A 109 -15.76 -21.74 36.46
N ALA A 110 -14.85 -20.97 37.06
CA ALA A 110 -14.25 -19.79 36.41
C ALA A 110 -13.32 -20.16 35.22
N ASP A 111 -13.01 -21.45 35.05
CA ASP A 111 -12.27 -21.99 33.91
C ASP A 111 -13.09 -22.02 32.61
N ASP A 112 -14.43 -21.88 32.67
CA ASP A 112 -15.32 -22.18 31.54
C ASP A 112 -15.63 -21.01 30.59
N GLU A 113 -15.29 -19.77 30.95
CA GLU A 113 -15.61 -18.56 30.15
C GLU A 113 -14.39 -17.88 29.51
N CYS A 114 -13.16 -18.26 29.84
CA CYS A 114 -11.99 -17.69 29.20
C CYS A 114 -11.77 -18.34 27.83
N ASP A 115 -12.05 -17.62 26.74
CA ASP A 115 -11.51 -17.92 25.42
C ASP A 115 -9.99 -18.11 25.56
N GLU A 116 -9.45 -19.26 25.11
CA GLU A 116 -8.07 -19.66 25.38
C GLU A 116 -7.02 -18.63 24.93
N LEU A 117 -6.62 -17.73 25.82
CA LEU A 117 -5.46 -16.86 25.65
C LEU A 117 -4.18 -17.70 25.78
N HIS A 118 -3.71 -18.21 24.64
CA HIS A 118 -2.43 -18.94 24.54
C HIS A 118 -1.27 -17.94 24.62
N HIS A 119 -0.77 -17.67 25.82
CA HIS A 119 0.33 -16.72 26.00
C HIS A 119 1.60 -17.19 25.25
N PRO A 120 2.33 -16.29 24.55
CA PRO A 120 3.44 -16.69 23.68
C PRO A 120 4.59 -17.40 24.41
N CYS A 121 4.77 -17.16 25.71
CA CYS A 121 5.80 -17.82 26.51
C CYS A 121 5.60 -19.36 26.66
N GLU A 122 4.38 -19.87 26.50
CA GLU A 122 4.06 -21.29 26.65
C GLU A 122 4.66 -22.14 25.53
N GLY A 123 4.71 -21.56 24.32
CA GLY A 123 5.17 -22.20 23.09
C GLY A 123 4.29 -23.38 22.67
N PRO A 124 4.84 -24.34 21.90
CA PRO A 124 4.04 -25.42 21.34
C PRO A 124 3.64 -26.51 22.36
N ARG A 125 4.11 -26.41 23.61
CA ARG A 125 3.89 -27.40 24.66
C ARG A 125 2.67 -27.07 25.50
N THR A 126 1.54 -26.88 24.84
CA THR A 126 0.24 -26.95 25.53
C THR A 126 -0.24 -28.39 25.55
N THR A 127 -0.86 -28.77 26.67
CA THR A 127 -1.41 -30.10 26.94
C THR A 127 -2.26 -30.63 25.80
N GLN A 128 -3.05 -29.76 25.19
CA GLN A 128 -3.94 -30.08 24.08
C GLN A 128 -3.20 -30.32 22.76
N SER A 129 -2.19 -29.51 22.43
CA SER A 129 -1.49 -29.60 21.15
C SER A 129 -0.65 -30.88 21.03
N ILE A 130 0.00 -31.29 22.12
CA ILE A 130 0.81 -32.52 22.16
C ILE A 130 -0.07 -33.75 22.21
N THR A 131 -1.13 -33.76 23.04
CA THR A 131 -2.03 -34.92 23.15
C THR A 131 -2.81 -35.11 21.86
N ALA A 132 -3.26 -34.04 21.19
CA ALA A 132 -3.88 -34.12 19.88
C ALA A 132 -2.91 -34.63 18.80
N LEU A 133 -1.68 -34.09 18.72
CA LEU A 133 -0.68 -34.57 17.75
C LEU A 133 -0.30 -36.03 18.00
N ALA A 134 -0.16 -36.44 19.27
CA ALA A 134 0.08 -37.83 19.63
C ALA A 134 -1.12 -38.71 19.28
N ALA A 135 -2.36 -38.25 19.50
CA ALA A 135 -3.57 -38.94 19.11
C ALA A 135 -3.70 -39.10 17.59
N ASP A 136 -3.35 -38.08 16.81
CA ASP A 136 -3.31 -38.11 15.34
C ASP A 136 -2.22 -39.08 14.84
N ALA A 137 -1.04 -39.07 15.47
CA ALA A 137 0.05 -40.00 15.15
C ALA A 137 -0.31 -41.47 15.49
N VAL A 138 -0.94 -41.69 16.65
CA VAL A 138 -1.48 -42.98 17.05
C VAL A 138 -2.61 -43.39 16.11
N GLY A 139 -3.49 -42.48 15.72
CA GLY A 139 -4.57 -42.69 14.75
C GLY A 139 -4.05 -43.10 13.37
N LEU A 140 -2.99 -42.45 12.88
CA LEU A 140 -2.28 -42.85 11.65
C LEU A 140 -1.64 -44.23 11.77
N GLY A 141 -0.97 -44.49 12.90
CA GLY A 141 -0.38 -45.81 13.19
C GLY A 141 -1.45 -46.90 13.21
N LEU A 142 -2.58 -46.65 13.89
CA LEU A 142 -3.73 -47.55 13.91
C LEU A 142 -4.35 -47.72 12.51
N SER A 143 -4.44 -46.67 11.70
CA SER A 143 -4.92 -46.75 10.32
C SER A 143 -4.00 -47.61 9.45
N ALA A 144 -2.68 -47.50 9.62
CA ALA A 144 -1.72 -48.36 8.93
C ALA A 144 -1.83 -49.82 9.40
N VAL A 145 -1.94 -50.06 10.71
CA VAL A 145 -2.10 -51.39 11.29
C VAL A 145 -3.42 -52.04 10.89
N THR A 146 -4.54 -51.32 10.90
CA THR A 146 -5.85 -51.84 10.47
C THR A 146 -5.93 -52.08 8.96
N ARG A 147 -5.13 -51.39 8.15
CA ARG A 147 -4.96 -51.74 6.72
C ARG A 147 -4.15 -53.03 6.53
N LEU A 148 -3.26 -53.36 7.46
CA LEU A 148 -2.39 -54.55 7.42
C LEU A 148 -3.01 -55.77 8.13
N ALA A 149 -3.88 -55.56 9.13
CA ALA A 149 -4.50 -56.60 9.94
C ALA A 149 -6.03 -56.62 9.73
N SER A 150 -6.59 -57.79 9.42
CA SER A 150 -8.02 -58.03 9.14
C SER A 150 -8.93 -58.03 10.38
N TRP A 151 -8.63 -57.21 11.40
CA TRP A 151 -9.50 -57.04 12.56
C TRP A 151 -10.69 -56.12 12.23
N VAL A 152 -11.84 -56.41 12.87
CA VAL A 152 -13.14 -55.79 12.58
C VAL A 152 -13.03 -54.27 12.68
N PRO A 153 -13.12 -53.50 11.58
CA PRO A 153 -13.05 -52.05 11.64
C PRO A 153 -14.31 -51.50 12.28
N LEU A 154 -14.17 -50.44 13.09
CA LEU A 154 -15.32 -49.66 13.52
C LEU A 154 -16.02 -49.09 12.27
N PRO A 155 -17.36 -49.04 12.23
CA PRO A 155 -18.07 -48.42 11.12
C PRO A 155 -17.61 -46.96 10.95
N THR A 156 -17.18 -46.55 9.75
CA THR A 156 -16.82 -45.16 9.37
C THR A 156 -17.78 -44.09 9.88
N GLU A 157 -19.05 -44.46 10.03
CA GLU A 157 -20.15 -43.66 10.56
C GLU A 157 -19.90 -43.18 11.99
N VAL A 158 -19.23 -43.97 12.83
CA VAL A 158 -18.94 -43.65 14.24
C VAL A 158 -17.82 -42.61 14.35
N GLY A 159 -16.78 -42.71 13.52
CA GLY A 159 -15.68 -41.74 13.50
C GLY A 159 -16.08 -40.37 12.97
N ALA A 160 -17.07 -40.32 12.08
CA ALA A 160 -17.54 -39.09 11.49
C ALA A 160 -18.54 -38.32 12.37
N LEU A 161 -19.25 -39.00 13.29
CA LEU A 161 -20.07 -38.33 14.32
C LEU A 161 -19.22 -37.41 15.20
N GLY A 162 -17.99 -37.81 15.57
CA GLY A 162 -17.07 -36.97 16.33
C GLY A 162 -16.74 -35.64 15.62
N ALA A 163 -16.59 -35.66 14.29
CA ALA A 163 -16.36 -34.45 13.50
C ALA A 163 -17.59 -33.52 13.46
N VAL A 164 -18.80 -34.08 13.46
CA VAL A 164 -20.05 -33.29 13.54
C VAL A 164 -20.16 -32.55 14.87
N PHE A 165 -19.82 -33.22 15.99
CA PHE A 165 -19.81 -32.57 17.30
C PHE A 165 -18.74 -31.47 17.41
N HIS A 166 -17.55 -31.69 16.82
CA HIS A 166 -16.47 -30.72 16.84
C HIS A 166 -16.76 -29.45 16.02
N HIS A 167 -17.37 -29.60 14.83
CA HIS A 167 -17.61 -28.48 13.91
C HIS A 167 -18.98 -27.81 14.06
N HIS A 168 -19.90 -28.35 14.85
CA HIS A 168 -21.21 -27.72 15.07
C HIS A 168 -21.23 -26.82 16.31
N PRO A 169 -21.33 -25.49 16.18
CA PRO A 169 -21.15 -24.56 17.31
C PRO A 169 -22.13 -24.81 18.46
N THR A 170 -23.40 -25.12 18.16
CA THR A 170 -24.40 -25.45 19.19
C THR A 170 -24.14 -26.78 19.89
N LEU A 171 -23.68 -27.81 19.18
CA LEU A 171 -23.41 -29.12 19.77
C LEU A 171 -22.16 -29.08 20.63
N ARG A 172 -21.11 -28.37 20.20
CA ARG A 172 -19.92 -28.11 21.02
C ARG A 172 -20.30 -27.43 22.35
N ARG A 173 -21.10 -26.35 22.29
CA ARG A 173 -21.63 -25.68 23.51
C ARG A 173 -22.42 -26.63 24.42
N LEU A 174 -23.25 -27.51 23.86
CA LEU A 174 -24.01 -28.52 24.62
C LEU A 174 -23.11 -29.61 25.23
N THR A 175 -22.03 -29.97 24.56
CA THR A 175 -21.11 -31.03 25.00
C THR A 175 -20.29 -30.55 26.20
N GLY A 176 -19.82 -29.31 26.18
CA GLY A 176 -19.17 -28.70 27.36
C GLY A 176 -20.12 -28.58 28.56
N LYS A 177 -21.41 -28.27 28.34
CA LYS A 177 -22.43 -28.32 29.42
C LYS A 177 -22.63 -29.72 30.01
N ALA A 178 -22.44 -30.78 29.24
CA ALA A 178 -22.57 -32.16 29.71
C ALA A 178 -21.32 -32.65 30.45
N LEU A 179 -20.14 -32.20 30.02
CA LEU A 179 -18.84 -32.52 30.65
C LEU A 179 -18.52 -31.64 31.87
N HIS A 180 -19.40 -30.72 32.25
CA HIS A 180 -19.20 -29.76 33.35
C HIS A 180 -17.95 -28.87 33.17
N SER A 181 -17.31 -28.89 31.99
CA SER A 181 -16.28 -27.95 31.57
C SER A 181 -16.15 -27.89 30.04
N GLN A 182 -16.06 -26.68 29.47
CA GLN A 182 -15.75 -26.47 28.04
C GLN A 182 -14.30 -26.85 27.73
N HIS A 183 -13.36 -26.56 28.63
CA HIS A 183 -11.95 -26.89 28.48
C HIS A 183 -11.71 -28.43 28.46
N GLU A 184 -12.44 -29.18 29.30
CA GLU A 184 -12.41 -30.64 29.25
C GLU A 184 -13.03 -31.19 27.95
N ALA A 185 -14.08 -30.56 27.43
CA ALA A 185 -14.65 -30.95 26.14
C ALA A 185 -13.68 -30.69 24.98
N ASP A 186 -13.05 -29.52 24.93
CA ASP A 186 -12.14 -29.13 23.85
C ASP A 186 -10.81 -29.91 23.85
N SER A 187 -10.38 -30.44 25.00
CA SER A 187 -9.21 -31.31 25.09
C SER A 187 -9.51 -32.78 24.74
N VAL A 188 -10.71 -33.28 25.05
CA VAL A 188 -11.07 -34.69 24.85
C VAL A 188 -11.65 -34.96 23.46
N LEU A 189 -12.46 -34.04 22.91
CA LEU A 189 -13.11 -34.24 21.60
C LEU A 189 -12.13 -34.48 20.45
N PRO A 190 -11.02 -33.72 20.29
CA PRO A 190 -10.07 -33.94 19.21
C PRO A 190 -9.39 -35.31 19.30
N VAL A 191 -9.03 -35.75 20.50
CA VAL A 191 -8.40 -37.06 20.74
C VAL A 191 -9.37 -38.20 20.40
N VAL A 192 -10.61 -38.10 20.87
CA VAL A 192 -11.66 -39.09 20.57
C VAL A 192 -11.96 -39.12 19.07
N SER A 193 -12.05 -37.94 18.43
CA SER A 193 -12.26 -37.83 16.99
C SER A 193 -11.08 -38.42 16.20
N ALA A 194 -9.83 -38.12 16.56
CA ALA A 194 -8.63 -38.65 15.91
C ALA A 194 -8.52 -40.18 16.01
N MET A 195 -8.77 -40.74 17.21
CA MET A 195 -8.78 -42.18 17.42
C MET A 195 -9.93 -42.86 16.66
N ALA A 196 -11.13 -42.26 16.68
CA ALA A 196 -12.28 -42.79 15.97
C ALA A 196 -12.08 -42.72 14.45
N GLN A 197 -11.46 -41.67 13.93
CA GLN A 197 -11.08 -41.57 12.52
C GLN A 197 -9.97 -42.55 12.14
N GLY A 198 -8.95 -42.75 12.98
CA GLY A 198 -7.88 -43.74 12.77
C GLY A 198 -8.34 -45.19 12.77
N LEU A 199 -9.36 -45.51 13.58
CA LEU A 199 -10.00 -46.83 13.64
C LEU A 199 -11.03 -47.07 12.52
N ALA A 200 -11.68 -46.02 12.04
CA ALA A 200 -12.86 -46.14 11.18
C ALA A 200 -12.58 -45.79 9.71
N ALA A 201 -11.69 -44.83 9.40
CA ALA A 201 -11.46 -44.33 8.05
C ALA A 201 -10.00 -44.53 7.59
N GLY A 202 -9.80 -44.81 6.29
CA GLY A 202 -8.46 -44.78 5.69
C GLY A 202 -7.84 -43.40 5.90
N GLY A 203 -6.60 -43.32 6.41
CA GLY A 203 -5.93 -42.13 6.96
C GLY A 203 -5.73 -40.88 6.10
N GLU A 204 -6.57 -40.64 5.09
CA GLU A 204 -6.56 -39.49 4.19
C GLU A 204 -6.97 -38.18 4.90
N GLY A 205 -7.86 -38.24 5.91
CA GLY A 205 -8.20 -37.07 6.74
C GLY A 205 -7.10 -36.69 7.73
N ILE A 206 -6.43 -37.69 8.31
CA ILE A 206 -5.43 -37.50 9.36
C ILE A 206 -4.16 -36.82 8.81
N GLY A 207 -3.85 -37.00 7.53
CA GLY A 207 -2.70 -36.34 6.90
C GLY A 207 -2.79 -34.81 6.92
N LEU A 208 -3.96 -34.24 6.63
CA LEU A 208 -4.17 -32.78 6.68
C LEU A 208 -4.11 -32.27 8.12
N ASP A 209 -4.77 -32.96 9.04
CA ASP A 209 -4.80 -32.59 10.45
C ASP A 209 -3.37 -32.58 11.02
N VAL A 210 -2.53 -33.57 10.69
CA VAL A 210 -1.09 -33.58 11.05
C VAL A 210 -0.33 -32.38 10.48
N VAL A 211 -0.55 -32.03 9.20
CA VAL A 211 0.11 -30.87 8.59
C VAL A 211 -0.30 -29.57 9.29
N GLN A 212 -1.59 -29.40 9.59
CA GLN A 212 -2.11 -28.25 10.34
C GLN A 212 -1.46 -28.17 11.73
N ARG A 213 -1.42 -29.28 12.48
CA ARG A 213 -0.80 -29.35 13.81
C ARG A 213 0.71 -29.04 13.75
N ILE A 214 1.42 -29.48 12.72
CA ILE A 214 2.84 -29.15 12.51
C ILE A 214 3.02 -27.64 12.26
N GLU A 215 2.16 -27.02 11.45
CA GLU A 215 2.27 -25.57 11.21
C GLU A 215 1.87 -24.75 12.43
N GLN A 216 0.85 -25.16 13.20
CA GLN A 216 0.52 -24.60 14.53
C GLN A 216 1.69 -24.70 15.50
N TRP A 217 2.36 -25.86 15.54
CA TRP A 217 3.56 -26.08 16.35
C TRP A 217 4.69 -25.14 15.94
N ARG A 218 4.90 -24.94 14.62
CA ARG A 218 5.91 -24.02 14.08
C ARG A 218 5.58 -22.56 14.36
N GLU A 219 4.30 -22.17 14.29
CA GLU A 219 3.81 -20.85 14.69
C GLU A 219 4.08 -20.59 16.17
N ALA A 220 3.59 -21.46 17.05
CA ALA A 220 3.77 -21.32 18.51
C ALA A 220 5.26 -21.30 18.91
N ARG A 221 6.11 -22.07 18.23
CA ARG A 221 7.56 -22.04 18.45
C ARG A 221 8.19 -20.73 18.01
N ALA A 222 7.73 -20.14 16.91
CA ALA A 222 8.20 -18.83 16.46
C ALA A 222 7.79 -17.74 17.46
N HIS A 223 6.53 -17.73 17.91
CA HIS A 223 6.01 -16.79 18.91
C HIS A 223 6.78 -16.89 20.23
N GLN A 224 7.02 -18.11 20.72
CA GLN A 224 7.82 -18.31 21.93
C GLN A 224 9.26 -17.81 21.77
N SER A 225 9.88 -18.04 20.61
CA SER A 225 11.24 -17.55 20.35
C SER A 225 11.26 -16.03 20.36
N THR A 226 10.28 -15.37 19.74
CA THR A 226 10.19 -13.90 19.67
C THR A 226 9.89 -13.30 21.03
N TRP A 227 8.95 -13.86 21.80
CA TRP A 227 8.70 -13.48 23.19
C TRP A 227 10.01 -13.46 23.98
N TRP A 228 10.75 -14.55 23.92
CA TRP A 228 12.00 -14.70 24.66
C TRP A 228 13.16 -13.84 24.14
N GLN A 229 13.06 -13.27 22.94
CA GLN A 229 14.00 -12.29 22.42
C GLN A 229 13.63 -10.88 22.88
N ARG A 230 12.33 -10.56 22.91
CA ARG A 230 11.78 -9.23 23.25
C ARG A 230 11.48 -9.03 24.73
N GLU A 231 11.36 -10.09 25.53
CA GLU A 231 11.00 -10.01 26.95
C GLU A 231 11.92 -9.08 27.77
N PRO A 232 13.24 -9.02 27.55
CA PRO A 232 14.11 -8.07 28.23
C PRO A 232 13.84 -6.60 27.88
N GLU A 233 13.25 -6.34 26.71
CA GLU A 233 12.85 -5.01 26.22
C GLU A 233 11.45 -4.62 26.72
N LEU A 234 10.59 -5.60 26.99
CA LEU A 234 9.23 -5.38 27.49
C LEU A 234 9.15 -5.30 29.02
N VAL A 235 10.00 -6.04 29.73
CA VAL A 235 9.97 -6.12 31.19
C VAL A 235 11.36 -5.78 31.73
N HIS A 236 11.58 -4.52 32.13
CA HIS A 236 12.82 -4.09 32.78
C HIS A 236 12.73 -4.20 34.30
N GLY A 237 11.55 -3.92 34.88
CA GLY A 237 11.31 -4.00 36.32
C GLY A 237 9.85 -4.27 36.70
N GLU A 238 9.53 -4.09 37.99
CA GLU A 238 8.19 -4.39 38.53
C GLU A 238 7.07 -3.54 37.93
N THR A 239 7.37 -2.29 37.54
CA THR A 239 6.37 -1.36 36.99
C THR A 239 5.89 -1.78 35.61
N ASP A 240 6.78 -2.36 34.81
CA ASP A 240 6.49 -2.74 33.43
C ASP A 240 5.76 -4.09 33.39
N ALA A 241 5.91 -4.90 34.43
CA ALA A 241 5.25 -6.20 34.52
C ALA A 241 3.78 -6.11 34.93
N ALA A 242 3.39 -5.09 35.70
CA ALA A 242 2.03 -4.96 36.22
C ALA A 242 1.05 -4.42 35.16
N ALA A 243 -0.13 -5.02 35.07
CA ALA A 243 -1.20 -4.52 34.20
C ALA A 243 -2.57 -4.82 34.81
N ASP A 244 -3.45 -3.83 34.78
CA ASP A 244 -4.80 -3.92 35.32
C ASP A 244 -5.74 -4.75 34.43
N PRO A 245 -6.81 -5.34 34.99
CA PRO A 245 -7.81 -6.08 34.20
C PRO A 245 -8.49 -5.19 33.17
N LEU A 246 -8.65 -5.72 31.97
CA LEU A 246 -9.34 -5.03 30.88
C LEU A 246 -10.85 -5.27 30.99
N PRO A 247 -11.70 -4.28 30.65
CA PRO A 247 -13.13 -4.48 30.63
C PRO A 247 -13.50 -5.48 29.53
N ALA A 248 -14.33 -6.47 29.83
CA ALA A 248 -14.83 -7.42 28.83
C ALA A 248 -15.68 -6.76 27.73
N ARG A 249 -15.74 -7.38 26.54
CA ARG A 249 -16.62 -6.93 25.45
C ARG A 249 -18.08 -6.96 25.89
N THR A 250 -18.80 -5.87 25.61
CA THR A 250 -20.25 -5.80 25.83
C THR A 250 -21.00 -6.25 24.58
N GLY A 251 -21.73 -7.37 24.65
CA GLY A 251 -22.55 -7.90 23.55
C GLY A 251 -21.87 -9.01 22.74
N GLU A 252 -22.67 -9.87 22.11
CA GLU A 252 -22.15 -10.95 21.26
C GLU A 252 -21.65 -10.34 19.94
N PRO A 253 -20.47 -10.74 19.43
CA PRO A 253 -19.97 -10.28 18.14
C PRO A 253 -20.98 -10.49 17.01
N PRO A 254 -20.97 -9.67 15.95
CA PRO A 254 -21.66 -9.98 14.71
C PRO A 254 -21.32 -11.39 14.22
N ALA A 255 -22.31 -12.05 13.61
CA ALA A 255 -22.15 -13.40 13.09
C ALA A 255 -21.04 -13.45 12.02
N ASP A 256 -20.09 -14.35 12.20
CA ASP A 256 -19.04 -14.59 11.23
C ASP A 256 -19.63 -15.22 9.94
N PRO A 257 -19.38 -14.67 8.75
CA PRO A 257 -19.83 -15.23 7.48
C PRO A 257 -19.45 -16.71 7.29
N ALA A 258 -18.26 -17.13 7.76
CA ALA A 258 -17.84 -18.53 7.67
C ALA A 258 -18.65 -19.43 8.62
N ASP A 259 -19.01 -18.95 9.80
CA ASP A 259 -19.87 -19.67 10.74
C ASP A 259 -21.31 -19.77 10.23
N ASP A 260 -21.80 -18.71 9.59
CA ASP A 260 -23.08 -18.71 8.89
C ASP A 260 -23.13 -19.75 7.77
N TYR A 261 -22.06 -19.82 6.97
CA TYR A 261 -21.90 -20.86 5.96
C TYR A 261 -21.89 -22.25 6.62
N ALA A 262 -21.10 -22.46 7.67
CA ALA A 262 -21.00 -23.73 8.38
C ALA A 262 -22.37 -24.22 8.89
N ARG A 263 -23.14 -23.33 9.53
CA ARG A 263 -24.51 -23.61 10.00
C ARG A 263 -25.44 -24.03 8.85
N ARG A 264 -25.41 -23.30 7.73
CA ARG A 264 -26.23 -23.61 6.54
C ARG A 264 -25.79 -24.91 5.86
N ALA A 265 -24.48 -25.17 5.74
CA ALA A 265 -23.96 -26.37 5.11
C ALA A 265 -24.38 -27.63 5.88
N MET A 266 -24.28 -27.62 7.22
CA MET A 266 -24.71 -28.73 8.06
C MET A 266 -26.23 -28.98 8.00
N SER A 267 -27.06 -27.93 7.96
CA SER A 267 -28.51 -28.10 7.83
C SER A 267 -28.91 -28.66 6.45
N ILE A 268 -28.27 -28.16 5.38
CA ILE A 268 -28.45 -28.68 4.02
C ILE A 268 -28.02 -30.14 3.93
N GLY A 269 -26.87 -30.51 4.50
CA GLY A 269 -26.42 -31.90 4.49
C GLY A 269 -27.28 -32.84 5.30
N ALA A 270 -27.77 -32.40 6.48
CA ALA A 270 -28.72 -33.19 7.26
C ALA A 270 -30.01 -33.46 6.47
N ALA A 271 -30.57 -32.43 5.82
CA ALA A 271 -31.75 -32.57 4.97
C ALA A 271 -31.48 -33.48 3.75
N GLY A 272 -30.35 -33.28 3.06
CA GLY A 272 -29.94 -34.09 1.91
C GLY A 272 -29.68 -35.55 2.28
N GLY A 273 -29.07 -35.80 3.43
CA GLY A 273 -28.85 -37.13 3.96
C GLY A 273 -30.15 -37.85 4.31
N ALA A 274 -31.08 -37.16 4.97
CA ALA A 274 -32.41 -37.69 5.26
C ALA A 274 -33.19 -38.01 3.98
N ALA A 275 -33.16 -37.11 2.98
CA ALA A 275 -33.81 -37.30 1.69
C ALA A 275 -33.22 -38.48 0.89
N ALA A 276 -31.94 -38.81 1.09
CA ALA A 276 -31.29 -39.95 0.44
C ALA A 276 -31.62 -41.31 1.07
N VAL A 277 -32.11 -41.36 2.32
CA VAL A 277 -32.39 -42.62 3.04
C VAL A 277 -33.36 -43.54 2.27
N PRO A 278 -34.51 -43.07 1.76
CA PRO A 278 -35.47 -43.93 1.05
C PRO A 278 -34.91 -44.55 -0.23
N PHE A 279 -33.95 -43.89 -0.88
CA PHE A 279 -33.45 -44.29 -2.20
C PHE A 279 -32.12 -45.05 -2.11
N ALA A 280 -31.27 -44.72 -1.14
CA ALA A 280 -29.88 -45.19 -1.06
C ALA A 280 -29.58 -46.00 0.22
N GLY A 281 -30.50 -46.00 1.19
CA GLY A 281 -30.36 -46.63 2.50
C GLY A 281 -29.71 -45.72 3.56
N ALA A 282 -29.92 -46.04 4.84
CA ALA A 282 -29.52 -45.21 5.98
C ALA A 282 -28.01 -44.89 6.01
N ARG A 283 -27.14 -45.86 5.69
CA ARG A 283 -25.67 -45.65 5.68
C ARG A 283 -25.21 -44.65 4.61
N ARG A 284 -25.81 -44.71 3.42
CA ARG A 284 -25.49 -43.75 2.34
C ARG A 284 -26.11 -42.38 2.61
N GLY A 285 -27.31 -42.34 3.19
CA GLY A 285 -27.92 -41.09 3.65
C GLY A 285 -27.04 -40.39 4.70
N LEU A 286 -26.53 -41.13 5.69
CA LEU A 286 -25.60 -40.59 6.67
C LEU A 286 -24.28 -40.12 6.02
N ALA A 287 -23.73 -40.89 5.07
CA ALA A 287 -22.54 -40.49 4.32
C ALA A 287 -22.73 -39.19 3.50
N VAL A 288 -23.92 -38.96 2.94
CA VAL A 288 -24.28 -37.70 2.27
C VAL A 288 -24.33 -36.55 3.27
N GLY A 289 -24.89 -36.77 4.46
CA GLY A 289 -24.88 -35.75 5.52
C GLY A 289 -23.47 -35.38 5.99
N LEU A 290 -22.58 -36.37 6.11
CA LEU A 290 -21.17 -36.14 6.49
C LEU A 290 -20.37 -35.42 5.40
N ALA A 291 -20.79 -35.52 4.14
CA ALA A 291 -20.13 -34.81 3.05
C ALA A 291 -20.32 -33.29 3.14
N SER A 292 -21.25 -32.76 3.94
CA SER A 292 -21.46 -31.32 4.09
C SER A 292 -20.66 -30.69 5.25
N LEU A 293 -19.69 -31.41 5.82
CA LEU A 293 -18.87 -30.90 6.91
C LEU A 293 -18.04 -29.69 6.45
N PRO A 294 -18.13 -28.53 7.12
CA PRO A 294 -17.49 -27.29 6.69
C PRO A 294 -16.01 -27.22 7.11
N LYS A 295 -15.21 -28.22 6.74
CA LYS A 295 -13.77 -28.26 7.11
C LYS A 295 -12.92 -27.21 6.38
N ALA A 296 -13.29 -26.82 5.16
CA ALA A 296 -12.43 -25.98 4.32
C ALA A 296 -12.26 -24.54 4.82
N PRO A 297 -13.30 -23.82 5.29
CA PRO A 297 -13.15 -22.48 5.89
C PRO A 297 -12.13 -22.45 7.03
N ALA A 298 -12.26 -23.37 7.99
CA ALA A 298 -11.32 -23.47 9.11
C ALA A 298 -9.89 -23.78 8.64
N ALA A 299 -9.74 -24.70 7.67
CA ALA A 299 -8.44 -25.05 7.12
C ALA A 299 -7.78 -23.88 6.35
N GLY A 300 -8.55 -23.09 5.60
CA GLY A 300 -8.06 -21.91 4.89
C GLY A 300 -7.55 -20.83 5.84
N ARG A 301 -8.34 -20.52 6.87
CA ARG A 301 -7.94 -19.61 7.97
C ARG A 301 -6.66 -20.07 8.63
N GLU A 302 -6.55 -21.36 8.93
CA GLU A 302 -5.37 -21.93 9.57
C GLU A 302 -4.12 -21.81 8.70
N GLY A 303 -4.24 -22.10 7.40
CA GLY A 303 -3.14 -21.97 6.45
C GLY A 303 -2.64 -20.52 6.29
N PHE A 304 -3.56 -19.56 6.34
CA PHE A 304 -3.26 -18.12 6.31
C PHE A 304 -2.63 -17.64 7.64
N ALA A 305 -3.33 -17.85 8.75
CA ALA A 305 -2.96 -17.35 10.09
C ALA A 305 -1.62 -17.90 10.56
N THR A 306 -1.38 -19.22 10.42
CA THR A 306 -0.11 -19.84 10.82
C THR A 306 1.07 -19.29 10.01
N HIS A 307 0.86 -18.93 8.75
CA HIS A 307 1.91 -18.39 7.92
C HIS A 307 2.22 -16.93 8.28
N ILE A 308 1.19 -16.08 8.36
CA ILE A 308 1.37 -14.67 8.67
C ILE A 308 1.90 -14.47 10.10
N GLY A 309 1.38 -15.23 11.08
CA GLY A 309 1.85 -15.21 12.47
C GLY A 309 3.34 -15.54 12.59
N ARG A 310 3.85 -16.47 11.78
CA ARG A 310 5.29 -16.77 11.71
C ARG A 310 6.11 -15.66 11.06
N ILE A 311 5.55 -14.94 10.09
CA ILE A 311 6.23 -13.83 9.42
C ILE A 311 6.34 -12.65 10.38
N LEU A 312 5.24 -12.29 11.05
CA LEU A 312 5.21 -11.25 12.08
C LEU A 312 6.22 -11.55 13.20
N ALA A 313 6.25 -12.79 13.70
CA ALA A 313 7.21 -13.20 14.71
C ALA A 313 8.68 -13.06 14.27
N ARG A 314 8.97 -13.37 13.00
CA ARG A 314 10.32 -13.18 12.42
C ARG A 314 10.71 -11.70 12.28
N ARG A 315 9.73 -10.81 12.20
CA ARG A 315 9.93 -9.35 12.23
C ARG A 315 10.07 -8.80 13.65
N GLY A 316 9.99 -9.65 14.68
CA GLY A 316 10.09 -9.23 16.07
C GLY A 316 8.77 -8.78 16.69
N VAL A 317 7.62 -9.01 16.02
CA VAL A 317 6.28 -8.77 16.59
C VAL A 317 5.96 -9.85 17.61
N VAL A 318 5.54 -9.44 18.81
CA VAL A 318 5.07 -10.36 19.85
C VAL A 318 3.56 -10.53 19.70
N VAL A 319 3.15 -11.73 19.27
CA VAL A 319 1.75 -12.12 19.14
C VAL A 319 1.25 -12.61 20.50
N MET A 320 0.45 -11.79 21.19
CA MET A 320 -0.09 -12.10 22.50
C MET A 320 -1.29 -13.05 22.39
N ASP A 321 -2.13 -12.84 21.39
CA ASP A 321 -3.20 -13.77 21.02
C ASP A 321 -3.08 -14.20 19.56
N ARG A 322 -2.90 -15.50 19.33
CA ARG A 322 -2.89 -16.10 17.99
C ARG A 322 -4.30 -16.25 17.40
N GLY A 323 -5.33 -16.23 18.23
CA GLY A 323 -6.74 -16.30 17.85
C GLY A 323 -7.12 -15.12 16.96
N VAL A 324 -6.67 -13.92 17.30
CA VAL A 324 -6.90 -12.70 16.50
C VAL A 324 -6.53 -12.84 15.03
N LEU A 325 -5.43 -13.54 14.72
CA LEU A 325 -4.95 -13.76 13.35
C LEU A 325 -5.93 -14.60 12.51
N ARG A 326 -6.71 -15.46 13.16
CA ARG A 326 -7.75 -16.30 12.54
C ARG A 326 -9.07 -15.56 12.40
N GLN A 327 -9.20 -14.39 13.00
CA GLN A 327 -10.40 -13.53 12.97
C GLN A 327 -10.23 -12.28 12.09
N LEU A 328 -9.04 -12.05 11.52
CA LEU A 328 -8.76 -10.87 10.69
C LEU A 328 -9.77 -10.65 9.55
N GLY A 329 -10.28 -11.73 8.94
CA GLY A 329 -11.27 -11.64 7.86
C GLY A 329 -12.64 -11.12 8.28
N ARG A 330 -12.88 -10.95 9.59
CA ARG A 330 -14.11 -10.39 10.16
C ARG A 330 -14.02 -8.88 10.43
N MET A 331 -12.81 -8.31 10.40
CA MET A 331 -12.61 -6.90 10.73
C MET A 331 -13.21 -6.03 9.62
N ASP A 332 -14.10 -5.11 9.98
CA ASP A 332 -14.79 -4.22 9.04
C ASP A 332 -14.49 -2.74 9.32
N THR A 333 -13.79 -2.44 10.42
CA THR A 333 -13.47 -1.08 10.84
C THR A 333 -12.03 -1.01 11.36
N VAL A 334 -11.22 -0.11 10.81
CA VAL A 334 -9.84 0.17 11.22
C VAL A 334 -9.81 1.52 11.93
N VAL A 335 -9.47 1.51 13.22
CA VAL A 335 -9.32 2.72 14.04
C VAL A 335 -7.84 3.04 14.17
N ILE A 336 -7.45 4.25 13.75
CA ILE A 336 -6.07 4.73 13.78
C ILE A 336 -5.94 5.81 14.84
N ASP A 337 -5.23 5.53 15.93
CA ASP A 337 -4.88 6.52 16.93
C ASP A 337 -3.67 7.35 16.45
N VAL A 338 -3.93 8.63 16.19
CA VAL A 338 -2.91 9.57 15.72
C VAL A 338 -1.83 9.77 16.77
N ALA A 339 -2.17 9.74 18.07
CA ALA A 339 -1.22 9.98 19.15
C ALA A 339 -0.09 8.93 19.15
N ALA A 340 -0.45 7.66 18.94
CA ALA A 340 0.49 6.54 18.86
C ALA A 340 1.48 6.64 17.69
N LEU A 341 1.10 7.35 16.61
CA LEU A 341 1.85 7.44 15.37
C LEU A 341 2.63 8.76 15.21
N ARG A 342 2.48 9.74 16.11
CA ARG A 342 3.18 11.04 16.08
C ARG A 342 4.60 10.94 16.62
N SER A 343 5.65 11.29 15.87
CA SER A 343 7.07 11.21 16.31
C SER A 343 7.40 12.01 17.59
N GLY A 344 6.54 12.94 18.02
CA GLY A 344 6.76 13.85 19.14
C GLY A 344 7.56 15.11 18.75
N HIS A 345 8.16 15.11 17.56
CA HIS A 345 8.87 16.24 16.99
C HIS A 345 7.88 17.11 16.22
N HIS A 346 8.18 18.40 16.17
CA HIS A 346 7.42 19.35 15.36
C HIS A 346 8.29 19.81 14.21
N GLU A 347 7.67 20.16 13.08
CA GLU A 347 8.36 20.75 11.95
C GLU A 347 7.69 22.05 11.50
N ILE A 348 8.50 22.97 10.97
CA ILE A 348 7.97 24.12 10.25
C ILE A 348 7.40 23.60 8.96
N THR A 349 6.08 23.68 8.79
CA THR A 349 5.35 23.17 7.62
C THR A 349 5.26 24.19 6.50
N ASP A 350 5.13 25.47 6.87
CA ASP A 350 4.93 26.57 5.94
C ASP A 350 5.38 27.88 6.58
N LEU A 351 5.68 28.89 5.77
CA LEU A 351 6.22 30.15 6.23
C LEU A 351 5.72 31.29 5.35
N ILE A 352 5.18 32.33 5.97
CA ILE A 352 4.68 33.51 5.28
C ILE A 352 5.54 34.72 5.69
N PRO A 353 6.38 35.27 4.79
CA PRO A 353 7.09 36.50 5.05
C PRO A 353 6.13 37.68 5.13
N VAL A 354 6.44 38.65 5.99
CA VAL A 354 5.60 39.83 6.26
C VAL A 354 6.42 41.09 6.07
N ALA A 355 5.75 42.17 5.63
CA ALA A 355 6.35 43.50 5.48
C ALA A 355 7.55 43.57 4.51
N GLY A 356 7.52 42.79 3.42
CA GLY A 356 8.55 42.80 2.38
C GLY A 356 9.87 42.17 2.79
N ALA A 357 9.88 41.34 3.84
CA ALA A 357 11.05 40.55 4.21
C ALA A 357 11.38 39.51 3.12
N ASP A 358 12.68 39.24 2.95
CA ASP A 358 13.16 38.21 2.03
C ASP A 358 12.72 36.81 2.52
N PRO A 359 11.95 36.04 1.72
CA PRO A 359 11.53 34.69 2.10
C PRO A 359 12.69 33.77 2.47
N ALA A 360 13.84 33.88 1.78
CA ALA A 360 14.99 33.00 2.00
C ALA A 360 15.65 33.30 3.36
N GLU A 361 15.90 34.57 3.68
CA GLU A 361 16.44 35.01 4.98
C GLU A 361 15.55 34.52 6.15
N ILE A 362 14.22 34.63 5.99
CA ILE A 362 13.27 34.24 7.03
C ILE A 362 13.18 32.71 7.18
N ALA A 363 13.30 31.95 6.09
CA ALA A 363 13.38 30.49 6.16
C ALA A 363 14.68 30.04 6.86
N ASP A 364 15.83 30.59 6.47
CA ASP A 364 17.13 30.29 7.09
C ASP A 364 17.09 30.54 8.61
N LEU A 365 16.61 31.71 9.01
CA LEU A 365 16.45 32.07 10.43
C LEU A 365 15.42 31.18 11.14
N GLY A 366 14.31 30.85 10.47
CA GLY A 366 13.28 29.97 10.98
C GLY A 366 13.84 28.60 11.35
N PHE A 367 14.50 27.93 10.41
CA PHE A 367 15.12 26.63 10.65
C PHE A 367 16.32 26.68 11.60
N ALA A 368 17.09 27.78 11.63
CA ALA A 368 18.22 27.93 12.55
C ALA A 368 17.79 28.18 14.02
N LEU A 369 16.65 28.83 14.24
CA LEU A 369 16.12 29.14 15.58
C LEU A 369 15.18 28.06 16.12
N PHE A 370 14.54 27.31 15.23
CA PHE A 370 13.52 26.33 15.60
C PHE A 370 14.11 25.06 16.22
N GLN A 371 13.47 24.57 17.27
CA GLN A 371 13.81 23.32 17.93
C GLN A 371 12.62 22.37 17.86
N PRO A 372 12.72 21.25 17.11
CA PRO A 372 11.63 20.29 16.94
C PRO A 372 11.01 19.79 18.25
N ASP A 373 11.83 19.57 19.28
CA ASP A 373 11.39 19.05 20.59
C ASP A 373 10.71 20.10 21.47
N LYS A 374 10.94 21.39 21.19
CA LYS A 374 10.47 22.53 21.99
C LYS A 374 9.91 23.63 21.09
N PRO A 375 8.84 23.36 20.33
CA PRO A 375 8.32 24.28 19.32
C PRO A 375 7.83 25.62 19.88
N ALA A 376 7.43 25.67 21.15
CA ALA A 376 6.94 26.89 21.80
C ALA A 376 8.04 27.68 22.54
N ALA A 377 9.28 27.19 22.56
CA ALA A 377 10.34 27.87 23.30
C ALA A 377 10.77 29.15 22.58
N ARG A 378 10.78 30.27 23.30
CA ARG A 378 11.38 31.51 22.81
C ARG A 378 12.87 31.32 22.57
N ARG A 379 13.34 31.70 21.37
CA ARG A 379 14.75 31.66 20.98
C ARG A 379 15.17 32.99 20.40
N GLU A 380 16.40 33.37 20.69
CA GLU A 380 16.97 34.63 20.24
C GLU A 380 18.40 34.42 19.75
N ARG A 381 18.73 34.97 18.59
CA ARG A 381 20.07 34.96 18.00
C ARG A 381 20.28 36.24 17.18
N ASP A 382 21.37 36.94 17.41
CA ASP A 382 21.75 38.14 16.64
C ASP A 382 20.64 39.22 16.52
N GLY A 383 19.81 39.35 17.57
CA GLY A 383 18.68 40.29 17.65
C GLY A 383 17.38 39.84 16.95
N TRP A 384 17.35 38.60 16.44
CA TRP A 384 16.17 37.92 15.91
C TRP A 384 15.54 37.03 16.96
N VAL A 385 14.21 37.01 17.03
CA VAL A 385 13.44 36.21 17.97
C VAL A 385 12.45 35.32 17.23
N LEU A 386 12.40 34.04 17.60
CA LEU A 386 11.34 33.09 17.25
C LEU A 386 10.58 32.72 18.53
N ALA A 387 9.26 32.93 18.55
CA ALA A 387 8.40 32.61 19.69
C ALA A 387 6.94 32.43 19.22
N PRO A 388 6.04 31.87 20.05
CA PRO A 388 4.60 31.90 19.77
C PRO A 388 4.14 33.32 19.42
N LEU A 389 3.34 33.45 18.37
CA LEU A 389 2.99 34.77 17.83
C LEU A 389 2.35 35.70 18.87
N ASP A 390 1.60 35.12 19.82
CA ASP A 390 0.90 35.84 20.88
C ASP A 390 1.84 36.32 22.01
N ASP A 391 3.04 35.73 22.13
CA ASP A 391 4.04 36.07 23.15
C ASP A 391 4.97 37.22 22.71
N LEU A 392 4.88 37.66 21.44
CA LEU A 392 5.73 38.70 20.89
C LEU A 392 5.13 40.10 21.12
N GLU A 393 5.92 40.98 21.73
CA GLU A 393 5.56 42.39 21.89
C GLU A 393 5.80 43.19 20.60
N LEU A 394 4.85 43.11 19.67
CA LEU A 394 4.95 43.71 18.34
C LEU A 394 4.42 45.16 18.26
N SER A 395 4.96 45.94 17.33
CA SER A 395 4.46 47.25 16.92
C SER A 395 4.11 47.23 15.42
N GLY A 396 2.91 47.68 15.04
CA GLY A 396 2.45 47.68 13.64
C GLY A 396 1.73 46.39 13.23
N THR A 397 2.08 45.81 12.08
CA THR A 397 1.42 44.59 11.56
C THR A 397 1.67 43.39 12.47
N THR A 398 0.60 42.86 13.06
CA THR A 398 0.65 41.74 14.03
C THR A 398 0.62 40.36 13.39
N GLY A 399 0.65 40.24 12.05
CA GLY A 399 0.67 38.94 11.36
C GLY A 399 -0.62 38.14 11.42
N ARG A 400 -1.72 38.67 11.99
CA ARG A 400 -2.99 37.96 12.18
C ARG A 400 -3.57 37.34 10.90
N ARG A 401 -3.42 38.00 9.74
CA ARG A 401 -3.89 37.47 8.44
C ARG A 401 -3.06 36.26 8.00
N ALA A 402 -1.74 36.33 8.11
CA ALA A 402 -0.84 35.22 7.80
C ALA A 402 -1.08 34.04 8.77
N ALA A 403 -1.24 34.31 10.06
CA ALA A 403 -1.59 33.29 11.04
C ALA A 403 -2.94 32.61 10.74
N LYS A 404 -3.95 33.38 10.28
CA LYS A 404 -5.23 32.81 9.85
C LYS A 404 -5.07 31.91 8.63
N GLN A 405 -4.31 32.33 7.62
CA GLN A 405 -4.04 31.53 6.43
C GLN A 405 -3.32 30.22 6.76
N LEU A 406 -2.31 30.26 7.65
CA LEU A 406 -1.60 29.06 8.10
C LEU A 406 -2.53 28.09 8.86
N ARG A 407 -3.41 28.60 9.72
CA ARG A 407 -4.42 27.78 10.41
C ARG A 407 -5.44 27.18 9.45
N GLU A 408 -5.89 27.94 8.46
CA GLU A 408 -6.76 27.44 7.37
C GLU A 408 -6.06 26.35 6.53
N ARG A 409 -4.72 26.38 6.45
CA ARG A 409 -3.88 25.33 5.85
C ARG A 409 -3.59 24.13 6.77
N GLY A 410 -4.21 24.06 7.95
CA GLY A 410 -4.08 22.92 8.88
C GLY A 410 -2.86 22.97 9.79
N THR A 411 -2.26 24.15 10.01
CA THR A 411 -1.16 24.32 10.96
C THR A 411 -1.67 24.23 12.41
N GLU A 412 -1.01 23.43 13.26
CA GLU A 412 -1.37 23.30 14.68
C GLU A 412 -0.96 24.52 15.52
N ARG A 413 0.25 25.05 15.30
CA ARG A 413 0.85 26.16 16.06
C ARG A 413 1.43 27.22 15.14
N VAL A 414 1.35 28.47 15.56
CA VAL A 414 1.86 29.60 14.78
C VAL A 414 2.94 30.34 15.57
N LEU A 415 4.14 30.41 14.99
CA LEU A 415 5.28 31.15 15.55
C LEU A 415 5.51 32.44 14.76
N GLY A 416 5.94 33.48 15.45
CA GLY A 416 6.39 34.73 14.82
C GLY A 416 7.90 34.82 14.79
N ILE A 417 8.45 35.30 13.66
CA ILE A 417 9.86 35.66 13.49
C ILE A 417 9.94 37.18 13.49
N ALA A 418 10.62 37.76 14.47
CA ALA A 418 10.69 39.21 14.68
C ALA A 418 12.13 39.69 14.89
N ARG A 419 12.39 40.95 14.53
CA ARG A 419 13.62 41.68 14.87
C ARG A 419 13.27 42.91 15.69
N GLY A 420 13.63 42.93 16.96
CA GLY A 420 13.09 43.91 17.92
C GLY A 420 11.56 43.81 18.02
N ARG A 421 10.84 44.93 17.86
CA ARG A 421 9.35 44.98 17.90
C ARG A 421 8.66 44.82 16.54
N LYS A 422 9.40 44.50 15.48
CA LYS A 422 8.85 44.39 14.11
C LYS A 422 8.78 42.93 13.68
N LEU A 423 7.59 42.48 13.31
CA LEU A 423 7.36 41.16 12.73
C LEU A 423 7.88 41.11 11.30
N ARG A 424 8.59 40.03 10.95
CA ARG A 424 9.19 39.82 9.63
C ARG A 424 8.72 38.55 8.95
N GLY A 425 8.26 37.56 9.72
CA GLY A 425 7.65 36.35 9.19
C GLY A 425 6.74 35.67 10.19
N VAL A 426 5.87 34.80 9.67
CA VAL A 426 5.01 33.92 10.46
C VAL A 426 5.25 32.49 9.98
N ALA A 427 5.66 31.61 10.87
CA ALA A 427 5.92 30.21 10.58
C ALA A 427 4.78 29.34 11.12
N GLY A 428 4.29 28.44 10.28
CA GLY A 428 3.39 27.39 10.69
C GLY A 428 4.18 26.19 11.18
N VAL A 429 3.80 25.68 12.34
CA VAL A 429 4.42 24.50 12.95
C VAL A 429 3.33 23.47 13.24
N SER A 430 3.55 22.25 12.80
CA SER A 430 2.72 21.10 13.15
C SER A 430 3.60 20.00 13.70
N ALA A 431 3.03 19.08 14.48
CA ALA A 431 3.67 17.80 14.73
C ALA A 431 4.08 17.20 13.38
N GLU A 432 5.32 16.70 13.33
CA GLU A 432 5.80 15.95 12.17
C GLU A 432 4.81 14.82 11.93
N GLN A 433 4.12 14.86 10.79
CA GLN A 433 3.28 13.75 10.39
C GLN A 433 4.21 12.63 9.97
N THR A 434 4.44 11.71 10.89
CA THR A 434 5.33 10.60 10.64
C THR A 434 4.83 9.83 9.42
N ASP A 435 5.79 9.45 8.58
CA ASP A 435 5.69 8.42 7.56
C ASP A 435 4.81 7.22 7.95
N ALA A 436 4.83 6.86 9.23
CA ALA A 436 3.99 5.87 9.86
C ALA A 436 2.47 6.13 9.74
N LEU A 437 1.98 7.34 10.04
CA LEU A 437 0.55 7.64 10.01
C LEU A 437 -0.01 7.50 8.60
N ARG A 438 0.72 8.00 7.60
CA ARG A 438 0.30 7.95 6.20
C ARG A 438 0.38 6.55 5.61
N SER A 439 1.41 5.78 5.95
CA SER A 439 1.53 4.40 5.49
C SER A 439 0.41 3.51 6.07
N VAL A 440 0.12 3.66 7.37
CA VAL A 440 -1.00 2.98 8.04
C VAL A 440 -2.34 3.41 7.45
N ALA A 441 -2.57 4.71 7.24
CA ALA A 441 -3.80 5.21 6.60
C ALA A 441 -3.92 4.74 5.13
N ALA A 442 -2.82 4.69 4.38
CA ALA A 442 -2.81 4.19 3.01
C ALA A 442 -3.13 2.69 2.95
N ALA A 443 -2.65 1.89 3.90
CA ALA A 443 -3.04 0.49 4.04
C ALA A 443 -4.53 0.37 4.39
N ALA A 444 -5.02 1.17 5.33
CA ALA A 444 -6.42 1.16 5.75
C ALA A 444 -7.38 1.47 4.59
N ARG A 445 -7.01 2.39 3.69
CA ARG A 445 -7.82 2.70 2.50
C ARG A 445 -7.88 1.60 1.43
N ARG A 446 -6.91 0.67 1.43
CA ARG A 446 -6.88 -0.41 0.43
C ARG A 446 -7.80 -1.56 0.80
N VAL A 447 -8.16 -1.68 2.07
CA VAL A 447 -8.98 -2.77 2.57
C VAL A 447 -10.47 -2.40 2.53
N ARG A 448 -11.33 -3.41 2.43
CA ARG A 448 -12.79 -3.26 2.52
C ARG A 448 -13.24 -3.04 3.98
N ALA A 449 -12.70 -2.02 4.63
CA ALA A 449 -13.04 -1.64 6.00
C ALA A 449 -13.20 -0.11 6.11
N ALA A 450 -14.08 0.35 7.01
CA ALA A 450 -14.22 1.76 7.33
C ALA A 450 -12.97 2.27 8.06
N VAL A 451 -12.46 3.43 7.68
CA VAL A 451 -11.27 4.05 8.28
C VAL A 451 -11.71 5.14 9.25
N VAL A 452 -11.54 4.87 10.54
CA VAL A 452 -11.85 5.83 11.62
C VAL A 452 -10.54 6.38 12.18
N VAL A 453 -10.41 7.69 12.27
CA VAL A 453 -9.23 8.33 12.86
C VAL A 453 -9.55 8.86 14.24
N ALA A 454 -8.77 8.44 15.24
CA ALA A 454 -8.87 8.94 16.60
C ALA A 454 -7.84 10.06 16.81
N ASP A 455 -8.32 11.26 17.09
CA ASP A 455 -7.47 12.44 17.31
C ASP A 455 -8.06 13.33 18.40
N GLU A 456 -7.23 13.74 19.36
CA GLU A 456 -7.63 14.68 20.43
C GLU A 456 -8.00 16.06 19.88
N HIS A 457 -7.38 16.47 18.78
CA HIS A 457 -7.55 17.81 18.20
C HIS A 457 -8.59 17.85 17.07
N GLN A 458 -9.23 16.71 16.76
CA GLN A 458 -10.19 16.55 15.67
C GLN A 458 -9.70 17.19 14.36
N GLY A 459 -8.47 16.87 13.96
CA GLY A 459 -7.89 17.33 12.70
C GLY A 459 -8.72 16.91 11.49
N HIS A 460 -8.49 17.58 10.36
CA HIS A 460 -9.13 17.21 9.10
C HIS A 460 -8.32 16.12 8.39
N TYR A 461 -8.88 14.91 8.32
CA TYR A 461 -8.28 13.76 7.64
C TYR A 461 -9.11 13.40 6.40
N PRO A 462 -8.75 13.86 5.20
CA PRO A 462 -9.56 13.67 3.98
C PRO A 462 -9.66 12.19 3.54
N TYR A 463 -8.89 11.30 4.18
CA TYR A 463 -8.89 9.87 3.94
C TYR A 463 -9.70 9.07 4.96
N ALA A 464 -10.21 9.71 6.01
CA ALA A 464 -10.99 9.06 7.06
C ALA A 464 -12.48 9.10 6.70
N ASP A 465 -13.19 7.99 6.94
CA ASP A 465 -14.65 7.92 6.85
C ASP A 465 -15.31 8.61 8.06
N ASP A 466 -14.65 8.56 9.22
CA ASP A 466 -15.07 9.24 10.45
C ASP A 466 -13.89 9.68 11.33
N VAL A 467 -14.08 10.67 12.18
CA VAL A 467 -13.08 11.18 13.14
C VAL A 467 -13.67 11.20 14.55
N VAL A 468 -13.07 10.42 15.46
CA VAL A 468 -13.52 10.26 16.84
C VAL A 468 -12.54 10.87 17.85
N PRO A 469 -12.99 11.25 19.07
CA PRO A 469 -12.09 11.69 20.13
C PRO A 469 -11.05 10.62 20.51
N GLY A 470 -9.77 11.00 20.50
CA GLY A 470 -8.64 10.18 20.97
C GLY A 470 -8.36 10.28 22.47
N GLY A 471 -7.21 9.77 22.91
CA GLY A 471 -6.77 9.81 24.31
C GLY A 471 -7.64 8.96 25.25
N GLU A 472 -7.90 9.44 26.47
CA GLU A 472 -8.66 8.71 27.51
C GLU A 472 -10.09 8.29 27.06
N GLN A 473 -10.63 8.91 26.02
CA GLN A 473 -11.96 8.59 25.48
C GLN A 473 -11.95 7.48 24.44
N LEU A 474 -10.78 7.12 23.90
CA LEU A 474 -10.65 6.20 22.78
C LEU A 474 -11.26 4.82 23.09
N ALA A 475 -11.01 4.28 24.28
CA ALA A 475 -11.61 3.02 24.72
C ALA A 475 -13.15 3.06 24.72
N THR A 476 -13.73 4.20 25.07
CA THR A 476 -15.19 4.39 25.04
C THR A 476 -15.72 4.47 23.61
N GLN A 477 -15.00 5.17 22.73
CA GLN A 477 -15.35 5.27 21.30
C GLN A 477 -15.30 3.92 20.59
N VAL A 478 -14.28 3.09 20.87
CA VAL A 478 -14.20 1.71 20.36
C VAL A 478 -15.42 0.89 20.80
N ARG A 479 -15.88 1.05 22.05
CA ARG A 479 -17.09 0.39 22.54
C ARG A 479 -18.37 0.89 21.88
N GLU A 480 -18.45 2.17 21.53
CA GLU A 480 -19.59 2.73 20.79
C GLU A 480 -19.67 2.14 19.39
N LEU A 481 -18.55 2.11 18.65
CA LEU A 481 -18.45 1.46 17.34
C LEU A 481 -18.90 -0.02 17.40
N GLN A 482 -18.44 -0.77 18.41
CA GLN A 482 -18.84 -2.17 18.60
C GLN A 482 -20.34 -2.33 18.88
N ARG A 483 -20.98 -1.38 19.59
CA ARG A 483 -22.44 -1.41 19.82
C ARG A 483 -23.22 -1.15 18.54
N ASP A 484 -22.66 -0.36 17.64
CA ASP A 484 -23.22 -0.10 16.31
C ASP A 484 -22.98 -1.28 15.33
N GLY A 485 -22.30 -2.33 15.79
CA GLY A 485 -22.10 -3.58 15.08
C GLY A 485 -20.74 -3.71 14.39
N ALA A 486 -19.82 -2.75 14.59
CA ALA A 486 -18.47 -2.82 14.03
C ALA A 486 -17.62 -3.92 14.68
N VAL A 487 -16.71 -4.49 13.90
CA VAL A 487 -15.63 -5.37 14.36
C VAL A 487 -14.31 -4.63 14.14
N THR A 488 -13.70 -4.22 15.25
CA THR A 488 -12.71 -3.14 15.29
C THR A 488 -11.28 -3.67 15.34
N LEU A 489 -10.45 -3.23 14.39
CA LEU A 489 -9.00 -3.30 14.47
C LEU A 489 -8.46 -1.93 14.89
N VAL A 490 -7.78 -1.85 16.03
CA VAL A 490 -7.30 -0.58 16.61
C VAL A 490 -5.78 -0.54 16.58
N VAL A 491 -5.20 0.52 16.01
CA VAL A 491 -3.76 0.81 16.06
C VAL A 491 -3.54 1.94 17.04
N SER A 492 -2.92 1.66 18.19
CA SER A 492 -2.75 2.64 19.27
C SER A 492 -1.60 2.27 20.22
N GLY A 493 -1.23 3.19 21.11
CA GLY A 493 -0.41 2.94 22.30
C GLY A 493 -1.24 2.95 23.59
N ASP A 494 -2.54 3.26 23.51
CA ASP A 494 -3.45 3.25 24.65
C ASP A 494 -3.87 1.81 24.99
N ARG A 495 -3.42 1.34 26.15
CA ARG A 495 -3.67 -0.01 26.66
C ARG A 495 -5.17 -0.33 26.85
N ASP A 496 -5.98 0.65 27.26
CA ASP A 496 -7.39 0.45 27.56
C ASP A 496 -8.18 0.37 26.25
N ALA A 497 -7.81 1.19 25.26
CA ALA A 497 -8.38 1.11 23.91
C ALA A 497 -8.03 -0.21 23.21
N LEU A 498 -6.77 -0.63 23.30
CA LEU A 498 -6.30 -1.89 22.71
C LEU A 498 -6.97 -3.11 23.34
N GLY A 499 -7.21 -3.08 24.65
CA GLY A 499 -7.96 -4.12 25.35
C GLY A 499 -9.47 -4.09 25.08
N ALA A 500 -10.03 -2.95 24.66
CA ALA A 500 -11.41 -2.87 24.23
C ALA A 500 -11.63 -3.37 22.79
N ALA A 501 -10.60 -3.30 21.95
CA ALA A 501 -10.62 -3.67 20.54
C ALA A 501 -10.88 -5.17 20.31
N ASP A 502 -11.41 -5.52 19.14
CA ASP A 502 -11.48 -6.92 18.68
C ASP A 502 -10.11 -7.41 18.18
N CYS A 503 -9.29 -6.49 17.65
CA CYS A 503 -7.90 -6.71 17.30
C CYS A 503 -7.07 -5.46 17.64
N GLY A 504 -6.23 -5.54 18.67
CA GLY A 504 -5.40 -4.42 19.12
C GLY A 504 -3.96 -4.54 18.63
N LEU A 505 -3.50 -3.58 17.82
CA LEU A 505 -2.11 -3.42 17.38
C LEU A 505 -1.41 -2.39 18.27
N GLY A 506 -0.60 -2.87 19.20
CA GLY A 506 0.11 -2.05 20.18
C GLY A 506 1.42 -1.48 19.63
N LEU A 507 1.46 -0.16 19.48
CA LEU A 507 2.68 0.60 19.20
C LEU A 507 3.24 1.16 20.50
N HIS A 508 4.56 1.11 20.66
CA HIS A 508 5.22 1.46 21.90
C HIS A 508 6.71 1.76 21.66
N ARG A 509 7.24 2.79 22.33
CA ARG A 509 8.64 3.23 22.21
C ARG A 509 9.48 2.79 23.38
N ASP A 510 10.77 2.58 23.15
CA ASP A 510 11.74 2.28 24.20
C ASP A 510 11.61 3.22 25.42
N GLY A 511 11.35 2.63 26.59
CA GLY A 511 11.22 3.34 27.87
C GLY A 511 9.80 3.76 28.27
N GLU A 512 8.80 3.62 27.41
CA GLU A 512 7.39 3.67 27.82
C GLU A 512 6.97 2.33 28.47
N GLN A 513 5.78 2.23 29.05
CA GLN A 513 5.25 0.94 29.48
C GLN A 513 4.68 0.18 28.28
N PRO A 514 4.87 -1.14 28.17
CA PRO A 514 4.22 -1.91 27.12
C PRO A 514 2.70 -1.79 27.23
N PRO A 515 1.98 -1.61 26.10
CA PRO A 515 0.55 -1.47 26.09
C PRO A 515 -0.10 -2.85 26.27
N TRP A 516 -0.15 -3.33 27.52
CA TRP A 516 -0.49 -4.71 27.86
C TRP A 516 -1.90 -5.20 27.46
N GLY A 517 -2.74 -4.41 26.80
CA GLY A 517 -3.98 -4.88 26.17
C GLY A 517 -3.89 -5.19 24.68
N ALA A 518 -2.71 -5.04 24.06
CA ALA A 518 -2.53 -5.36 22.66
C ALA A 518 -2.58 -6.87 22.39
N HIS A 519 -3.30 -7.26 21.35
CA HIS A 519 -3.27 -8.63 20.83
C HIS A 519 -1.97 -8.88 20.04
N LEU A 520 -1.42 -7.83 19.42
CA LEU A 520 -0.17 -7.82 18.67
C LEU A 520 0.69 -6.65 19.14
N LEU A 521 1.81 -6.92 19.81
CA LEU A 521 2.79 -5.91 20.23
C LEU A 521 3.83 -5.72 19.11
N LEU A 522 3.77 -4.56 18.45
CA LEU A 522 4.60 -4.24 17.29
C LEU A 522 5.90 -3.52 17.66
N GLY A 523 5.93 -2.84 18.81
CA GLY A 523 7.01 -1.91 19.15
C GLY A 523 6.92 -0.66 18.27
N ASP A 524 8.01 -0.32 17.59
CA ASP A 524 8.12 0.80 16.65
C ASP A 524 7.95 0.38 15.16
N ASP A 525 7.76 -0.91 14.87
CA ASP A 525 7.61 -1.43 13.49
C ASP A 525 6.22 -1.11 12.91
N THR A 526 6.09 0.10 12.37
CA THR A 526 4.86 0.55 11.69
C THR A 526 4.59 -0.17 10.38
N THR A 527 5.62 -0.78 9.77
CA THR A 527 5.43 -1.63 8.58
C THR A 527 4.70 -2.91 8.96
N ALA A 528 4.97 -3.49 10.14
CA ALA A 528 4.19 -4.63 10.62
C ALA A 528 2.70 -4.28 10.81
N ALA A 529 2.37 -3.06 11.25
CA ALA A 529 0.99 -2.59 11.30
C ALA A 529 0.34 -2.59 9.91
N THR A 530 1.04 -2.06 8.89
CA THR A 530 0.53 -2.05 7.51
C THR A 530 0.27 -3.45 6.95
N ILE A 531 1.15 -4.42 7.25
CA ILE A 531 1.00 -5.82 6.82
C ILE A 531 -0.25 -6.44 7.44
N VAL A 532 -0.50 -6.18 8.73
CA VAL A 532 -1.69 -6.72 9.43
C VAL A 532 -2.96 -6.06 8.92
N ILE A 533 -2.93 -4.77 8.60
CA ILE A 533 -4.07 -4.08 7.99
C ILE A 533 -4.36 -4.68 6.62
N ASP A 534 -3.38 -4.73 5.70
CA ASP A 534 -3.57 -5.33 4.37
C ASP A 534 -4.02 -6.82 4.45
N ALA A 535 -3.64 -7.53 5.52
CA ALA A 535 -4.07 -8.90 5.78
C ALA A 535 -5.58 -9.06 6.04
N VAL A 536 -6.29 -8.01 6.46
CA VAL A 536 -7.75 -8.04 6.70
C VAL A 536 -8.51 -8.45 5.43
N ASP A 537 -8.27 -7.75 4.31
CA ASP A 537 -8.98 -8.02 3.05
C ASP A 537 -8.59 -9.39 2.45
N VAL A 538 -7.31 -9.75 2.59
CA VAL A 538 -6.81 -11.05 2.13
C VAL A 538 -7.43 -12.18 2.95
N ALA A 539 -7.55 -12.04 4.27
CA ALA A 539 -8.20 -13.01 5.13
C ALA A 539 -9.68 -13.18 4.79
N ALA A 540 -10.42 -12.07 4.58
CA ALA A 540 -11.82 -12.12 4.13
C ALA A 540 -11.96 -12.85 2.79
N THR A 541 -11.05 -12.60 1.85
CA THR A 541 -11.00 -13.31 0.56
C THR A 541 -10.71 -14.80 0.72
N VAL A 542 -9.83 -15.18 1.67
CA VAL A 542 -9.56 -16.58 2.00
C VAL A 542 -10.82 -17.27 2.55
N ASP A 543 -11.60 -16.58 3.38
CA ASP A 543 -12.85 -17.12 3.93
C ASP A 543 -13.91 -17.37 2.86
N GLU A 544 -14.11 -16.42 1.95
CA GLU A 544 -15.03 -16.54 0.80
C GLU A 544 -14.62 -17.69 -0.14
N GLN A 545 -13.33 -17.76 -0.50
CA GLN A 545 -12.79 -18.81 -1.37
C GLN A 545 -12.88 -20.18 -0.72
N SER A 546 -12.56 -20.28 0.58
CA SER A 546 -12.62 -21.54 1.32
C SER A 546 -14.05 -22.04 1.50
N SER A 547 -15.02 -21.14 1.67
CA SER A 547 -16.45 -21.47 1.71
C SER A 547 -16.95 -21.99 0.35
N THR A 548 -16.48 -21.39 -0.75
CA THR A 548 -16.77 -21.86 -2.11
C THR A 548 -16.18 -23.24 -2.37
N LEU A 549 -14.93 -23.47 -1.96
CA LEU A 549 -14.28 -24.78 -2.03
C LEU A 549 -15.01 -25.84 -1.19
N ALA A 550 -15.47 -25.48 0.02
CA ALA A 550 -16.29 -26.39 0.83
C ALA A 550 -17.59 -26.77 0.14
N ALA A 551 -18.27 -25.83 -0.53
CA ALA A 551 -19.51 -26.12 -1.25
C ALA A 551 -19.26 -27.11 -2.40
N GLY A 552 -18.20 -26.89 -3.19
CA GLY A 552 -17.78 -27.80 -4.25
C GLY A 552 -17.38 -29.19 -3.73
N GLY A 553 -16.53 -29.23 -2.69
CA GLY A 553 -16.09 -30.46 -2.03
C GLY A 553 -17.25 -31.26 -1.42
N SER A 554 -18.25 -30.56 -0.87
CA SER A 554 -19.45 -31.19 -0.32
C SER A 554 -20.32 -31.81 -1.39
N GLY A 555 -20.49 -31.13 -2.53
CA GLY A 555 -21.20 -31.68 -3.69
C GLY A 555 -20.52 -32.93 -4.25
N VAL A 556 -19.21 -32.87 -4.48
CA VAL A 556 -18.40 -34.02 -4.92
C VAL A 556 -18.49 -35.18 -3.91
N GLY A 557 -18.35 -34.87 -2.62
CA GLY A 557 -18.44 -35.84 -1.54
C GLY A 557 -19.81 -36.52 -1.48
N ALA A 558 -20.90 -35.77 -1.58
CA ALA A 558 -22.25 -36.32 -1.56
C ALA A 558 -22.48 -37.30 -2.71
N VAL A 559 -22.01 -36.97 -3.92
CA VAL A 559 -22.09 -37.86 -5.09
C VAL A 559 -21.24 -39.12 -4.87
N ALA A 560 -19.99 -38.96 -4.44
CA ALA A 560 -19.09 -40.08 -4.16
C ALA A 560 -19.64 -41.02 -3.06
N ALA A 561 -20.33 -40.46 -2.06
CA ALA A 561 -21.01 -41.21 -1.00
C ALA A 561 -22.16 -42.05 -1.55
N LEU A 562 -22.97 -41.51 -2.45
CA LEU A 562 -24.10 -42.22 -3.08
C LEU A 562 -23.63 -43.38 -3.96
N GLN A 563 -22.46 -43.24 -4.61
CA GLN A 563 -21.85 -44.30 -5.41
C GLN A 563 -21.01 -45.30 -4.61
N GLY A 564 -20.76 -45.02 -3.33
CA GLY A 564 -20.04 -45.93 -2.44
C GLY A 564 -20.80 -47.22 -2.17
N THR A 565 -20.06 -48.32 -1.97
CA THR A 565 -20.62 -49.50 -1.31
C THR A 565 -20.87 -49.18 0.16
N GLY A 566 -21.85 -49.81 0.81
CA GLY A 566 -22.34 -49.40 2.13
C GLY A 566 -21.26 -49.24 3.23
N ALA A 567 -20.14 -49.96 3.14
CA ALA A 567 -19.02 -49.86 4.08
C ALA A 567 -17.96 -48.79 3.71
N ARG A 568 -18.00 -48.23 2.49
CA ARG A 568 -17.03 -47.23 1.98
C ARG A 568 -17.69 -45.90 1.59
N ALA A 569 -19.00 -45.79 1.72
CA ALA A 569 -19.76 -44.58 1.34
C ALA A 569 -19.28 -43.34 2.10
N ALA A 570 -19.15 -43.40 3.43
CA ALA A 570 -18.68 -42.28 4.23
C ALA A 570 -17.22 -41.92 3.93
N ALA A 571 -16.33 -42.91 3.76
CA ALA A 571 -14.94 -42.67 3.38
C ALA A 571 -14.82 -41.94 2.03
N ARG A 572 -15.61 -42.36 1.03
CA ARG A 572 -15.65 -41.69 -0.29
C ARG A 572 -16.27 -40.30 -0.25
N GLY A 573 -17.24 -40.06 0.62
CA GLY A 573 -17.80 -38.73 0.81
C GLY A 573 -16.81 -37.76 1.46
N LEU A 574 -16.11 -38.22 2.49
CA LEU A 574 -15.11 -37.42 3.21
C LEU A 574 -13.87 -37.09 2.37
N LEU A 575 -13.55 -37.88 1.34
CA LEU A 575 -12.48 -37.56 0.40
C LEU A 575 -12.65 -36.17 -0.25
N GLY A 576 -13.87 -35.84 -0.70
CA GLY A 576 -14.17 -34.53 -1.29
C GLY A 576 -14.02 -33.39 -0.29
N VAL A 577 -14.48 -33.60 0.95
CA VAL A 577 -14.38 -32.63 2.06
C VAL A 577 -12.91 -32.37 2.43
N ASN A 578 -12.13 -33.43 2.63
CA ASN A 578 -10.73 -33.32 3.03
C ASN A 578 -9.86 -32.73 1.90
N ALA A 579 -10.14 -33.07 0.63
CA ALA A 579 -9.45 -32.47 -0.51
C ALA A 579 -9.74 -30.95 -0.62
N ALA A 580 -10.99 -30.54 -0.44
CA ALA A 580 -11.36 -29.12 -0.39
C ALA A 580 -10.66 -28.39 0.78
N ALA A 581 -10.58 -29.03 1.95
CA ALA A 581 -9.88 -28.47 3.10
C ALA A 581 -8.37 -28.35 2.89
N ALA A 582 -7.73 -29.34 2.25
CA ALA A 582 -6.31 -29.27 1.90
C ALA A 582 -6.03 -28.17 0.86
N ALA A 583 -6.91 -28.02 -0.14
CA ALA A 583 -6.82 -26.94 -1.14
C ALA A 583 -7.00 -25.57 -0.49
N ALA A 584 -7.97 -25.42 0.41
CA ALA A 584 -8.19 -24.18 1.18
C ALA A 584 -6.97 -23.82 2.03
N PHE A 585 -6.40 -24.79 2.78
CA PHE A 585 -5.19 -24.59 3.57
C PHE A 585 -4.00 -24.13 2.71
N ALA A 586 -3.76 -24.80 1.58
CA ALA A 586 -2.70 -24.42 0.65
C ALA A 586 -2.93 -23.03 0.03
N GLY A 587 -4.19 -22.73 -0.33
CA GLY A 587 -4.62 -21.43 -0.85
C GLY A 587 -4.41 -20.30 0.14
N GLY A 588 -4.86 -20.45 1.39
CA GLY A 588 -4.66 -19.48 2.47
C GLY A 588 -3.17 -19.20 2.71
N ARG A 589 -2.34 -20.25 2.74
CA ARG A 589 -0.88 -20.10 2.84
C ARG A 589 -0.29 -19.38 1.64
N TRP A 590 -0.73 -19.71 0.43
CA TRP A 590 -0.23 -19.07 -0.79
C TRP A 590 -0.60 -17.59 -0.84
N ARG A 591 -1.84 -17.21 -0.50
CA ARG A 591 -2.28 -15.81 -0.42
C ARG A 591 -1.48 -15.00 0.59
N SER A 592 -1.19 -15.57 1.77
CA SER A 592 -0.32 -14.93 2.78
C SER A 592 1.10 -14.68 2.24
N ARG A 593 1.66 -15.60 1.44
CA ARG A 593 2.96 -15.39 0.78
C ARG A 593 2.94 -14.25 -0.20
N THR A 594 1.91 -14.21 -1.05
CA THR A 594 1.76 -13.18 -2.07
C THR A 594 1.64 -11.80 -1.41
N LEU A 595 0.84 -11.69 -0.35
CA LEU A 595 0.71 -10.46 0.46
C LEU A 595 2.08 -9.96 0.93
N VAL A 596 2.89 -10.83 1.54
CA VAL A 596 4.19 -10.44 2.13
C VAL A 596 5.26 -10.18 1.06
N SER A 597 5.09 -10.72 -0.15
CA SER A 597 6.00 -10.46 -1.27
C SER A 597 5.72 -9.15 -2.00
N GLN A 598 4.60 -8.47 -1.73
CA GLN A 598 4.32 -7.17 -2.33
C GLN A 598 5.21 -6.11 -1.66
N PRO A 599 5.88 -5.24 -2.44
CA PRO A 599 6.66 -4.15 -1.87
C PRO A 599 5.73 -3.23 -1.08
N ALA A 600 6.08 -2.98 0.19
CA ALA A 600 5.38 -2.01 1.01
C ALA A 600 5.48 -0.64 0.31
N VAL A 601 4.35 0.04 0.16
CA VAL A 601 4.34 1.41 -0.38
C VAL A 601 5.19 2.26 0.54
N ALA A 602 6.28 2.83 0.01
CA ALA A 602 7.18 3.66 0.79
C ALA A 602 6.38 4.79 1.45
N PRO A 603 6.61 5.07 2.74
CA PRO A 603 5.86 6.10 3.42
C PRO A 603 6.14 7.48 2.81
N GLN A 604 5.13 8.34 2.89
CA GLN A 604 5.12 9.65 2.22
C GLN A 604 5.73 10.73 3.12
N SER A 605 7.02 11.02 2.94
CA SER A 605 7.71 12.09 3.66
C SER A 605 6.96 13.43 3.51
N SER A 606 6.49 14.01 4.62
CA SER A 606 5.86 15.35 4.67
C SER A 606 6.86 16.50 4.69
N ALA A 607 8.16 16.19 4.79
CA ALA A 607 9.21 17.16 4.96
C ALA A 607 9.14 18.26 3.87
N PRO A 608 9.05 19.54 4.25
CA PRO A 608 9.00 20.65 3.29
C PRO A 608 10.40 20.97 2.75
N TRP A 609 10.98 20.04 1.99
CA TRP A 609 12.33 20.14 1.44
C TRP A 609 12.58 21.46 0.70
N HIS A 610 11.58 21.96 -0.03
CA HIS A 610 11.61 23.23 -0.76
C HIS A 610 11.82 24.47 0.13
N LEU A 611 11.35 24.41 1.38
CA LEU A 611 11.49 25.48 2.38
C LEU A 611 12.77 25.32 3.22
N MET A 612 13.40 24.15 3.20
CA MET A 612 14.61 23.90 4.00
C MET A 612 15.85 24.51 3.32
N PRO A 613 16.74 25.14 4.10
CA PRO A 613 18.10 25.45 3.66
C PRO A 613 18.85 24.16 3.27
N ALA A 614 19.74 24.25 2.27
CA ALA A 614 20.44 23.08 1.73
C ALA A 614 21.25 22.32 2.80
N ASP A 615 21.94 23.04 3.68
CA ASP A 615 22.71 22.46 4.80
C ASP A 615 21.80 21.70 5.79
N THR A 616 20.61 22.24 6.08
CA THR A 616 19.61 21.60 6.94
C THR A 616 19.05 20.34 6.29
N ALA A 617 18.82 20.35 4.97
CA ALA A 617 18.38 19.18 4.22
C ALA A 617 19.44 18.07 4.22
N LEU A 618 20.71 18.40 4.01
CA LEU A 618 21.84 17.48 4.12
C LEU A 618 21.95 16.87 5.53
N ALA A 619 21.88 17.71 6.56
CA ALA A 619 21.92 17.26 7.95
C ALA A 619 20.75 16.31 8.29
N ARG A 620 19.53 16.62 7.85
CA ARG A 620 18.34 15.76 8.06
C ARG A 620 18.49 14.40 7.38
N LEU A 621 19.13 14.35 6.21
CA LEU A 621 19.39 13.11 5.48
C LEU A 621 20.64 12.36 5.97
N GLY A 622 21.37 12.88 6.95
CA GLY A 622 22.64 12.32 7.42
C GLY A 622 23.73 12.34 6.34
N SER A 623 23.66 13.28 5.39
CA SER A 623 24.59 13.43 4.27
C SER A 623 25.40 14.71 4.39
N GLY A 624 26.38 14.89 3.51
CA GLY A 624 27.19 16.10 3.41
C GLY A 624 27.42 16.53 1.95
N PRO A 625 28.14 17.64 1.71
CA PRO A 625 28.42 18.14 0.35
C PRO A 625 29.24 17.16 -0.51
N GLY A 626 29.97 16.25 0.14
CA GLY A 626 30.68 15.13 -0.48
C GLY A 626 29.81 13.90 -0.78
N GLY A 627 28.51 13.94 -0.48
CA GLY A 627 27.60 12.82 -0.58
C GLY A 627 27.72 11.79 0.54
N LEU A 628 26.99 10.68 0.40
CA LEU A 628 26.98 9.58 1.37
C LEU A 628 28.26 8.73 1.28
N ALA A 629 28.57 8.02 2.36
CA ALA A 629 29.55 6.94 2.30
C ALA A 629 29.01 5.77 1.47
N ALA A 630 29.83 5.14 0.63
CA ALA A 630 29.36 4.06 -0.26
C ALA A 630 28.73 2.89 0.51
N ALA A 631 29.27 2.53 1.68
CA ALA A 631 28.73 1.47 2.53
C ALA A 631 27.35 1.83 3.10
N GLU A 632 27.12 3.10 3.43
CA GLU A 632 25.84 3.58 3.93
C GLU A 632 24.79 3.63 2.81
N ALA A 633 25.18 4.09 1.62
CA ALA A 633 24.31 4.07 0.45
C ALA A 633 23.87 2.64 0.10
N ASP A 634 24.80 1.67 0.13
CA ASP A 634 24.48 0.25 -0.06
C ASP A 634 23.54 -0.31 1.02
N GLN A 635 23.72 0.11 2.28
CA GLN A 635 22.85 -0.29 3.38
C GLN A 635 21.43 0.28 3.20
N ARG A 636 21.31 1.56 2.85
CA ARG A 636 20.04 2.23 2.56
C ARG A 636 19.35 1.57 1.36
N ALA A 637 20.08 1.25 0.30
CA ALA A 637 19.55 0.58 -0.89
C ALA A 637 18.98 -0.81 -0.55
N ARG A 638 19.69 -1.59 0.28
CA ARG A 638 19.17 -2.90 0.77
C ARG A 638 17.93 -2.75 1.65
N SER A 639 17.83 -1.66 2.42
CA SER A 639 16.69 -1.39 3.31
C SER A 639 15.44 -0.89 2.57
N GLN A 640 15.60 -0.16 1.46
CA GLN A 640 14.50 0.27 0.59
C GLN A 640 13.90 -0.89 -0.23
N GLY A 641 14.52 -2.08 -0.15
CA GLY A 641 14.10 -3.27 -0.85
C GLY A 641 14.52 -3.24 -2.32
N ASP A 642 14.70 -4.42 -2.90
CA ASP A 642 15.08 -4.67 -4.31
C ASP A 642 13.90 -4.37 -5.27
N GLY A 643 13.18 -3.28 -5.02
CA GLY A 643 11.82 -3.00 -5.48
C GLY A 643 11.66 -2.74 -6.97
N ASP A 644 12.76 -2.57 -7.70
CA ASP A 644 12.74 -2.23 -9.13
C ASP A 644 13.48 -3.24 -10.02
N THR A 645 13.99 -4.32 -9.46
CA THR A 645 14.23 -5.52 -10.28
C THR A 645 12.90 -6.23 -10.43
N PRO A 646 12.32 -6.33 -11.65
CA PRO A 646 11.19 -7.22 -11.86
C PRO A 646 11.69 -8.61 -11.49
N VAL A 647 11.25 -9.13 -10.34
CA VAL A 647 11.47 -10.53 -9.97
C VAL A 647 10.81 -11.30 -11.10
N GLY A 648 11.64 -11.84 -12.01
CA GLY A 648 11.15 -12.43 -13.24
C GLY A 648 10.07 -13.45 -12.90
N VAL A 649 8.85 -13.22 -13.38
CA VAL A 649 7.71 -14.08 -13.08
C VAL A 649 8.10 -15.50 -13.47
N SER A 650 8.26 -16.37 -12.49
CA SER A 650 8.63 -17.75 -12.77
C SER A 650 7.47 -18.42 -13.49
N LEU A 651 7.76 -19.36 -14.41
CA LEU A 651 6.71 -20.08 -15.15
C LEU A 651 5.71 -20.76 -14.20
N TRP A 652 6.19 -21.22 -13.04
CA TRP A 652 5.37 -21.84 -12.01
C TRP A 652 4.44 -20.85 -11.30
N GLN A 653 4.90 -19.62 -11.02
CA GLN A 653 4.04 -18.58 -10.44
C GLN A 653 2.97 -18.15 -11.45
N ALA A 654 3.35 -17.86 -12.70
CA ALA A 654 2.39 -17.49 -13.74
C ALA A 654 1.35 -18.60 -14.00
N PHE A 655 1.77 -19.87 -13.94
CA PHE A 655 0.88 -21.02 -14.04
C PHE A 655 -0.08 -21.11 -12.84
N ALA A 656 0.41 -20.90 -11.61
CA ALA A 656 -0.41 -20.90 -10.40
C ALA A 656 -1.42 -19.75 -10.39
N ASP A 657 -1.02 -18.56 -10.85
CA ASP A 657 -1.90 -17.40 -10.99
C ASP A 657 -2.99 -17.64 -12.04
N GLU A 658 -2.65 -18.30 -13.16
CA GLU A 658 -3.63 -18.69 -14.18
C GLU A 658 -4.60 -19.77 -13.66
N LEU A 659 -4.12 -20.68 -12.79
CA LEU A 659 -4.98 -21.63 -12.08
C LEU A 659 -5.98 -20.93 -11.13
N ALA A 660 -5.66 -19.74 -10.63
CA ALA A 660 -6.52 -18.96 -9.74
C ALA A 660 -7.63 -18.17 -10.46
N ASN A 661 -7.82 -18.37 -11.77
CA ASN A 661 -8.89 -17.76 -12.57
C ASN A 661 -10.30 -18.21 -12.07
N PRO A 662 -11.31 -17.33 -12.00
CA PRO A 662 -12.67 -17.65 -11.54
C PRO A 662 -13.35 -18.87 -12.21
N LEU A 663 -12.96 -19.24 -13.43
CA LEU A 663 -13.51 -20.42 -14.13
C LEU A 663 -12.86 -21.75 -13.72
N THR A 664 -11.61 -21.73 -13.26
CA THR A 664 -10.85 -22.95 -12.92
C THR A 664 -11.47 -23.76 -11.78
N PRO A 665 -11.96 -23.15 -10.67
CA PRO A 665 -12.65 -23.90 -9.62
C PRO A 665 -13.90 -24.65 -10.12
N VAL A 666 -14.63 -24.09 -11.08
CA VAL A 666 -15.85 -24.72 -11.64
C VAL A 666 -15.47 -25.94 -12.48
N LEU A 667 -14.43 -25.83 -13.32
CA LEU A 667 -13.93 -26.94 -14.13
C LEU A 667 -13.29 -28.03 -13.28
N ALA A 668 -12.52 -27.65 -12.26
CA ALA A 668 -11.95 -28.58 -11.30
C ALA A 668 -13.05 -29.34 -10.53
N ALA A 669 -14.12 -28.64 -10.13
CA ALA A 669 -15.29 -29.26 -9.51
C ALA A 669 -16.02 -30.20 -10.49
N GLY A 670 -16.15 -29.83 -11.76
CA GLY A 670 -16.71 -30.68 -12.82
C GLY A 670 -15.88 -31.94 -13.06
N ALA A 671 -14.56 -31.83 -13.19
CA ALA A 671 -13.65 -32.95 -13.32
C ALA A 671 -13.71 -33.88 -12.09
N ALA A 672 -13.75 -33.30 -10.88
CA ALA A 672 -13.89 -34.05 -9.64
C ALA A 672 -15.25 -34.77 -9.55
N LEU A 673 -16.34 -34.13 -9.99
CA LEU A 673 -17.66 -34.74 -10.08
C LEU A 673 -17.70 -35.86 -11.11
N SER A 674 -17.09 -35.71 -12.29
CA SER A 674 -16.99 -36.78 -13.30
C SER A 674 -16.17 -37.96 -12.80
N ALA A 675 -15.08 -37.72 -12.06
CA ALA A 675 -14.32 -38.79 -11.42
C ALA A 675 -15.14 -39.48 -10.31
N ALA A 676 -15.87 -38.71 -9.51
CA ALA A 676 -16.77 -39.22 -8.46
C ALA A 676 -17.96 -39.99 -9.03
N THR A 677 -18.39 -39.71 -10.27
CA THR A 677 -19.43 -40.49 -10.96
C THR A 677 -18.92 -41.76 -11.64
N GLY A 678 -17.60 -41.99 -11.61
CA GLY A 678 -16.94 -43.15 -12.21
C GLY A 678 -16.42 -42.91 -13.64
N SER A 679 -16.61 -41.72 -14.22
CA SER A 679 -16.11 -41.36 -15.55
C SER A 679 -14.71 -40.75 -15.47
N LEU A 680 -13.70 -41.62 -15.33
CA LEU A 680 -12.29 -41.21 -15.31
C LEU A 680 -11.82 -40.60 -16.64
N ILE A 681 -12.44 -40.99 -17.75
CA ILE A 681 -12.13 -40.45 -19.08
C ILE A 681 -12.61 -39.01 -19.18
N ASP A 682 -13.87 -38.72 -18.82
CA ASP A 682 -14.40 -37.35 -18.85
C ASP A 682 -13.63 -36.45 -17.88
N ALA A 683 -13.35 -36.94 -16.67
CA ALA A 683 -12.51 -36.21 -15.70
C ALA A 683 -11.10 -35.93 -16.25
N GLY A 684 -10.47 -36.91 -16.89
CA GLY A 684 -9.17 -36.77 -17.52
C GLY A 684 -9.16 -35.78 -18.69
N LEU A 685 -10.23 -35.76 -19.50
CA LEU A 685 -10.39 -34.80 -20.60
C LEU A 685 -10.50 -33.37 -20.07
N VAL A 686 -11.37 -33.13 -19.08
CA VAL A 686 -11.51 -31.79 -18.47
C VAL A 686 -10.20 -31.35 -17.85
N ALA A 687 -9.55 -32.20 -17.04
CA ALA A 687 -8.27 -31.89 -16.42
C ALA A 687 -7.16 -31.60 -17.47
N ALA A 688 -7.11 -32.35 -18.57
CA ALA A 688 -6.13 -32.15 -19.63
C ALA A 688 -6.36 -30.83 -20.38
N VAL A 689 -7.61 -30.50 -20.71
CA VAL A 689 -7.96 -29.25 -21.39
C VAL A 689 -7.65 -28.04 -20.50
N THR A 690 -8.07 -28.07 -19.22
CA THR A 690 -7.77 -27.01 -18.25
C THR A 690 -6.26 -26.88 -17.99
N GLY A 691 -5.55 -28.00 -17.86
CA GLY A 691 -4.09 -28.00 -17.67
C GLY A 691 -3.34 -27.43 -18.88
N ALA A 692 -3.78 -27.79 -20.10
CA ALA A 692 -3.18 -27.26 -21.32
C ALA A 692 -3.47 -25.76 -21.51
N SER A 693 -4.69 -25.30 -21.22
CA SER A 693 -5.07 -23.88 -21.34
C SER A 693 -4.34 -23.00 -20.33
N THR A 694 -4.25 -23.43 -19.06
CA THR A 694 -3.51 -22.73 -18.00
C THR A 694 -2.01 -22.69 -18.28
N LEU A 695 -1.43 -23.78 -18.79
CA LEU A 695 -0.03 -23.81 -19.21
C LEU A 695 0.24 -22.87 -20.39
N MET A 696 -0.62 -22.87 -21.41
CA MET A 696 -0.50 -21.94 -22.54
C MET A 696 -0.64 -20.48 -22.10
N GLY A 697 -1.60 -20.18 -21.21
CA GLY A 697 -1.79 -18.85 -20.64
C GLY A 697 -0.57 -18.37 -19.84
N GLY A 698 -0.05 -19.21 -18.95
CA GLY A 698 1.16 -18.92 -18.17
C GLY A 698 2.40 -18.72 -19.05
N LEU A 699 2.60 -19.58 -20.06
CA LEU A 699 3.70 -19.44 -21.03
C LEU A 699 3.60 -18.13 -21.83
N GLN A 700 2.40 -17.75 -22.26
CA GLN A 700 2.17 -16.50 -23.01
C GLN A 700 2.42 -15.28 -22.12
N ARG A 701 1.99 -15.32 -20.86
CA ARG A 701 2.22 -14.24 -19.88
C ARG A 701 3.70 -14.00 -19.65
N VAL A 702 4.46 -15.04 -19.31
CA VAL A 702 5.91 -14.94 -19.08
C VAL A 702 6.66 -14.44 -20.31
N ARG A 703 6.26 -14.85 -21.52
CA ARG A 703 6.87 -14.34 -22.77
C ARG A 703 6.57 -12.86 -22.98
N THR A 704 5.37 -12.42 -22.65
CA THR A 704 4.93 -11.02 -22.80
C THR A 704 5.64 -10.14 -21.78
N ASP A 705 5.68 -10.54 -20.51
CA ASP A 705 6.34 -9.80 -19.43
C ASP A 705 7.84 -9.67 -19.67
N ARG A 706 8.51 -10.71 -20.19
CA ARG A 706 9.94 -10.63 -20.55
C ARG A 706 10.20 -9.67 -21.72
N ALA A 707 9.34 -9.70 -22.74
CA ALA A 707 9.47 -8.78 -23.86
C ALA A 707 9.26 -7.32 -23.42
N LEU A 708 8.32 -7.08 -22.50
CA LEU A 708 8.06 -5.75 -21.94
C LEU A 708 9.18 -5.31 -20.98
N ALA A 709 9.68 -6.20 -20.11
CA ALA A 709 10.77 -5.91 -19.18
C ALA A 709 12.08 -5.59 -19.91
N GLU A 710 12.35 -6.25 -21.04
CA GLU A 710 13.52 -5.96 -21.87
C GLU A 710 13.40 -4.59 -22.55
N LEU A 711 12.21 -4.23 -23.04
CA LEU A 711 11.93 -2.90 -23.59
C LEU A 711 12.08 -1.79 -22.53
N LEU A 712 11.66 -2.04 -21.28
CA LEU A 712 11.80 -1.09 -20.18
C LEU A 712 13.24 -0.98 -19.65
N ARG A 713 13.98 -2.10 -19.59
CA ARG A 713 15.40 -2.11 -19.21
C ARG A 713 16.29 -1.32 -20.17
N GLN A 714 15.95 -1.30 -21.45
CA GLN A 714 16.67 -0.53 -22.46
C GLN A 714 16.42 1.00 -22.33
N SER A 715 15.47 1.43 -21.51
CA SER A 715 15.15 2.85 -21.26
C SER A 715 15.61 3.41 -19.91
N ALA A 716 16.30 2.64 -19.06
CA ALA A 716 16.73 3.11 -17.74
C ALA A 716 18.01 3.96 -17.84
N ALA A 717 17.87 5.28 -17.74
CA ALA A 717 18.98 6.22 -17.67
C ALA A 717 19.70 6.14 -16.31
N GLY A 718 21.03 6.36 -16.30
CA GLY A 718 21.85 6.50 -15.10
C GLY A 718 22.30 7.94 -14.89
N VAL A 719 22.82 8.26 -13.71
CA VAL A 719 23.27 9.60 -13.30
C VAL A 719 24.63 9.54 -12.61
N THR A 720 25.38 10.63 -12.64
CA THR A 720 26.60 10.78 -11.84
C THR A 720 26.24 11.20 -10.41
N ALA A 721 26.55 10.35 -9.43
CA ALA A 721 26.38 10.59 -8.01
C ALA A 721 27.75 10.74 -7.32
N ARG A 722 27.84 11.66 -6.35
CA ARG A 722 29.01 11.83 -5.48
C ARG A 722 28.83 10.96 -4.24
N ARG A 723 29.76 10.03 -4.00
CA ARG A 723 29.83 9.18 -2.81
C ARG A 723 31.27 9.17 -2.32
N ASP A 724 31.50 9.27 -1.00
CA ASP A 724 32.83 9.44 -0.40
C ASP A 724 33.65 10.61 -0.99
N GLY A 725 32.97 11.65 -1.48
CA GLY A 725 33.59 12.81 -2.16
C GLY A 725 34.05 12.54 -3.59
N THR A 726 33.90 11.33 -4.12
CA THR A 726 34.25 10.95 -5.48
C THR A 726 33.02 10.73 -6.36
N GLU A 727 33.14 11.04 -7.64
CA GLU A 727 32.04 10.91 -8.62
C GLU A 727 31.96 9.47 -9.16
N HIS A 728 30.77 8.90 -9.09
CA HIS A 728 30.45 7.55 -9.54
C HIS A 728 29.23 7.60 -10.45
N TYR A 729 29.28 6.92 -11.59
CA TYR A 729 28.09 6.74 -12.41
C TYR A 729 27.23 5.60 -11.83
N VAL A 730 25.99 5.93 -11.49
CA VAL A 730 25.07 5.06 -10.74
C VAL A 730 23.75 4.96 -11.51
N ALA A 731 23.15 3.77 -11.55
CA ALA A 731 21.82 3.62 -12.16
C ALA A 731 20.76 4.34 -11.32
N ALA A 732 19.71 4.91 -11.94
CA ALA A 732 18.65 5.58 -11.20
C ALA A 732 18.01 4.70 -10.10
N SER A 733 17.92 3.37 -10.33
CA SER A 733 17.41 2.39 -9.37
C SER A 733 18.31 2.14 -8.16
N GLN A 734 19.56 2.61 -8.19
CA GLN A 734 20.53 2.48 -7.09
C GLN A 734 20.68 3.76 -6.28
N LEU A 735 19.94 4.82 -6.62
CA LEU A 735 19.90 6.06 -5.87
C LEU A 735 19.12 5.87 -4.58
N VAL A 736 19.61 6.48 -3.50
CA VAL A 736 18.96 6.49 -2.20
C VAL A 736 18.82 7.93 -1.67
N PRO A 737 17.82 8.24 -0.84
CA PRO A 737 17.74 9.53 -0.16
C PRO A 737 19.04 9.84 0.59
N GLY A 738 19.60 11.03 0.32
CA GLY A 738 20.90 11.49 0.82
C GLY A 738 22.03 11.44 -0.21
N ASP A 739 21.91 10.70 -1.31
CA ASP A 739 22.88 10.76 -2.41
C ASP A 739 22.95 12.18 -2.98
N VAL A 740 24.15 12.63 -3.35
CA VAL A 740 24.34 13.92 -4.03
C VAL A 740 24.55 13.64 -5.51
N VAL A 741 23.70 14.19 -6.38
CA VAL A 741 23.77 14.00 -7.83
C VAL A 741 24.26 15.27 -8.52
N LEU A 742 25.03 15.07 -9.58
CA LEU A 742 25.48 16.12 -10.48
C LEU A 742 24.69 15.98 -11.78
N LEU A 743 24.02 17.06 -12.17
CA LEU A 743 23.15 17.10 -13.33
C LEU A 743 23.56 18.28 -14.21
N GLY A 744 23.64 18.05 -15.51
CA GLY A 744 23.97 19.06 -16.53
C GLY A 744 22.92 19.15 -17.62
N HIS A 745 23.22 19.94 -18.64
CA HIS A 745 22.36 20.11 -19.80
C HIS A 745 21.93 18.77 -20.42
N SER A 746 20.65 18.65 -20.77
CA SER A 746 20.01 17.44 -21.34
C SER A 746 19.90 16.23 -20.40
N ASP A 747 20.33 16.33 -19.13
CA ASP A 747 20.09 15.27 -18.16
C ASP A 747 18.62 15.24 -17.74
N VAL A 748 18.05 14.02 -17.69
CA VAL A 748 16.75 13.76 -17.08
C VAL A 748 16.96 13.57 -15.58
N VAL A 749 16.23 14.32 -14.78
CA VAL A 749 16.28 14.25 -13.33
C VAL A 749 15.76 12.86 -12.89
N PRO A 750 16.58 12.01 -12.23
CA PRO A 750 16.24 10.62 -11.96
C PRO A 750 15.45 10.41 -10.66
N ALA A 751 15.34 11.44 -9.82
CA ALA A 751 14.75 11.40 -8.49
C ALA A 751 14.34 12.81 -8.03
N ASP A 752 13.46 12.93 -7.04
CA ASP A 752 13.18 14.24 -6.46
C ASP A 752 14.39 14.70 -5.63
N CYS A 753 14.91 15.89 -5.93
CA CYS A 753 16.13 16.42 -5.35
C CYS A 753 15.98 17.83 -4.82
N ARG A 754 16.68 18.14 -3.72
CA ARG A 754 16.85 19.50 -3.20
C ARG A 754 18.15 20.10 -3.74
N ILE A 755 18.06 21.25 -4.40
CA ILE A 755 19.23 21.91 -5.03
C ILE A 755 20.18 22.44 -3.95
N ILE A 756 21.47 22.09 -4.06
CA ILE A 756 22.55 22.60 -3.21
C ILE A 756 23.23 23.77 -3.92
N GLU A 757 23.59 23.57 -5.19
CA GLU A 757 24.24 24.57 -6.04
C GLU A 757 23.59 24.56 -7.42
N ALA A 758 23.45 25.74 -8.03
CA ALA A 758 22.94 25.91 -9.39
C ALA A 758 23.72 27.00 -10.11
N SER A 759 23.98 26.80 -11.40
CA SER A 759 24.56 27.81 -12.29
C SER A 759 23.70 27.91 -13.55
N GLU A 760 23.03 29.05 -13.72
CA GLU A 760 22.15 29.36 -14.87
C GLU A 760 21.14 28.24 -15.18
N LEU A 761 20.58 27.65 -14.12
CA LEU A 761 19.78 26.44 -14.20
C LEU A 761 18.33 26.72 -14.63
N GLU A 762 17.94 26.19 -15.77
CA GLU A 762 16.56 26.15 -16.25
C GLU A 762 16.12 24.71 -16.51
N VAL A 763 14.92 24.36 -16.08
CA VAL A 763 14.39 22.99 -16.15
C VAL A 763 13.08 22.97 -16.92
N ASP A 764 12.96 22.03 -17.85
CA ASP A 764 11.70 21.70 -18.51
C ASP A 764 10.86 20.82 -17.56
N GLU A 765 9.86 21.44 -16.95
CA GLU A 765 8.90 20.80 -16.05
C GLU A 765 7.57 20.48 -16.75
N SER A 766 7.55 20.40 -18.08
CA SER A 766 6.34 20.09 -18.85
C SER A 766 5.75 18.72 -18.49
N SER A 767 6.59 17.74 -18.15
CA SER A 767 6.16 16.41 -17.69
C SER A 767 5.42 16.42 -16.35
N LEU A 768 5.62 17.46 -15.54
CA LEU A 768 5.04 17.61 -14.20
C LEU A 768 3.89 18.63 -14.17
N SER A 769 4.05 19.74 -14.89
CA SER A 769 3.15 20.91 -14.85
C SER A 769 2.28 21.08 -16.09
N GLY A 770 2.66 20.48 -17.22
CA GLY A 770 2.02 20.72 -18.53
C GLY A 770 2.41 22.06 -19.18
N GLU A 771 3.26 22.88 -18.55
CA GLU A 771 3.72 24.14 -19.12
C GLU A 771 5.02 23.95 -19.91
N SER A 772 5.12 24.57 -21.10
CA SER A 772 6.24 24.36 -22.06
C SER A 772 7.42 25.32 -21.88
N LEU A 773 7.31 26.27 -20.94
CA LEU A 773 8.37 27.23 -20.68
C LEU A 773 9.32 26.68 -19.62
N PRO A 774 10.64 26.66 -19.87
CA PRO A 774 11.62 26.29 -18.85
C PRO A 774 11.47 27.17 -17.61
N VAL A 775 11.58 26.55 -16.44
CA VAL A 775 11.49 27.20 -15.13
C VAL A 775 12.88 27.42 -14.59
N ALA A 776 13.24 28.67 -14.29
CA ALA A 776 14.50 28.99 -13.63
C ALA A 776 14.52 28.45 -12.19
N LYS A 777 15.63 27.79 -11.83
CA LYS A 777 15.83 27.12 -10.54
C LYS A 777 16.99 27.73 -9.77
N ASN A 778 16.89 27.73 -8.44
CA ASN A 778 17.89 28.35 -7.57
C ASN A 778 17.93 27.65 -6.19
N PRO A 779 19.11 27.48 -5.56
CA PRO A 779 19.22 26.81 -4.26
C PRO A 779 18.54 27.51 -3.07
N ALA A 780 18.14 28.78 -3.15
CA ALA A 780 17.54 29.47 -2.01
C ALA A 780 16.21 28.84 -1.58
N PRO A 781 15.89 28.79 -0.27
CA PRO A 781 14.58 28.34 0.22
C PRO A 781 13.41 29.10 -0.40
N VAL A 782 12.31 28.39 -0.66
CA VAL A 782 11.10 29.00 -1.25
C VAL A 782 9.88 28.65 -0.41
N ALA A 783 9.10 29.66 -0.06
CA ALA A 783 7.78 29.48 0.54
C ALA A 783 6.71 29.37 -0.57
N ALA A 784 6.49 28.15 -1.05
CA ALA A 784 5.55 27.88 -2.15
C ALA A 784 4.69 26.65 -1.88
N THR A 785 3.36 26.82 -1.95
CA THR A 785 2.41 25.72 -1.80
C THR A 785 2.37 24.85 -3.07
N GLU A 786 2.31 25.50 -4.24
CA GLU A 786 2.25 24.84 -5.56
C GLU A 786 3.62 24.26 -5.95
N ILE A 787 3.61 23.04 -6.51
CA ILE A 787 4.83 22.32 -6.89
C ILE A 787 5.63 23.09 -7.96
N SER A 788 4.95 23.64 -8.96
CA SER A 788 5.55 24.45 -10.04
C SER A 788 6.29 25.70 -9.53
N CYS A 789 5.89 26.23 -8.37
CA CYS A 789 6.51 27.39 -7.76
C CYS A 789 7.74 27.05 -6.89
N ARG A 790 8.05 25.77 -6.66
CA ARG A 790 9.17 25.34 -5.82
C ARG A 790 10.48 25.35 -6.61
N THR A 791 11.03 26.54 -6.84
CA THR A 791 12.26 26.73 -7.65
C THR A 791 13.53 26.17 -7.00
N SER A 792 13.46 25.74 -5.75
CA SER A 792 14.55 25.13 -4.98
C SER A 792 14.64 23.60 -5.09
N MET A 793 13.72 22.99 -5.85
CA MET A 793 13.59 21.55 -6.05
C MET A 793 13.75 21.16 -7.52
N LEU A 794 14.22 19.93 -7.74
CA LEU A 794 14.17 19.20 -9.00
C LEU A 794 13.29 17.96 -8.83
N TYR A 795 12.54 17.58 -9.86
CA TYR A 795 11.55 16.50 -9.78
C TYR A 795 11.84 15.38 -10.77
N GLU A 796 11.59 14.14 -10.38
CA GLU A 796 11.79 12.97 -11.25
C GLU A 796 11.07 13.12 -12.60
N GLY A 797 11.78 12.86 -13.69
CA GLY A 797 11.22 12.91 -15.06
C GLY A 797 11.17 14.30 -15.68
N THR A 798 11.63 15.34 -14.97
CA THR A 798 11.91 16.67 -15.57
C THR A 798 13.28 16.66 -16.24
N THR A 799 13.52 17.58 -17.19
CA THR A 799 14.78 17.61 -17.96
C THR A 799 15.48 18.94 -17.79
N ILE A 800 16.80 18.93 -17.55
CA ILE A 800 17.58 20.16 -17.50
C ILE A 800 17.68 20.74 -18.90
N SER A 801 17.10 21.93 -19.08
CA SER A 801 17.14 22.67 -20.34
C SER A 801 18.47 23.38 -20.51
N VAL A 802 18.94 24.09 -19.47
CA VAL A 802 20.17 24.90 -19.49
C VAL A 802 20.80 24.85 -18.10
N GLY A 803 22.14 24.98 -18.06
CA GLY A 803 22.89 25.11 -16.81
C GLY A 803 23.27 23.78 -16.16
N HIS A 804 23.76 23.89 -14.92
CA HIS A 804 24.23 22.75 -14.13
C HIS A 804 23.71 22.84 -12.70
N ALA A 805 23.49 21.68 -12.08
CA ALA A 805 22.98 21.55 -10.72
C ALA A 805 23.77 20.52 -9.92
N VAL A 806 24.04 20.83 -8.66
CA VAL A 806 24.40 19.85 -7.63
C VAL A 806 23.21 19.76 -6.67
N ALA A 807 22.64 18.58 -6.49
CA ALA A 807 21.43 18.41 -5.70
C ALA A 807 21.49 17.15 -4.82
N VAL A 808 20.87 17.18 -3.65
CA VAL A 808 20.71 16.00 -2.78
C VAL A 808 19.38 15.32 -3.06
N VAL A 809 19.39 14.01 -3.23
CA VAL A 809 18.21 13.18 -3.43
C VAL A 809 17.39 13.16 -2.14
N VAL A 810 16.11 13.54 -2.22
CA VAL A 810 15.19 13.55 -1.07
C VAL A 810 14.14 12.44 -1.15
N ALA A 811 13.79 11.98 -2.35
CA ALA A 811 12.88 10.86 -2.57
C ALA A 811 13.20 10.11 -3.87
N THR A 812 12.96 8.80 -3.89
CA THR A 812 13.24 7.91 -5.02
C THR A 812 12.07 6.97 -5.33
N GLY A 813 11.96 6.51 -6.59
CA GLY A 813 10.95 5.54 -7.02
C GLY A 813 9.52 5.96 -6.68
N THR A 814 8.76 5.10 -6.02
CA THR A 814 7.35 5.39 -5.67
C THR A 814 7.16 6.56 -4.69
N ALA A 815 8.23 7.04 -4.04
CA ALA A 815 8.17 8.15 -3.10
C ALA A 815 8.25 9.54 -3.78
N THR A 816 8.65 9.64 -5.04
CA THR A 816 8.73 10.91 -5.79
C THR A 816 7.35 11.47 -6.15
N GLU A 817 7.23 12.75 -6.49
CA GLU A 817 5.96 13.34 -6.96
C GLU A 817 5.39 12.58 -8.18
N ALA A 818 6.25 12.25 -9.15
CA ALA A 818 5.87 11.49 -10.33
C ALA A 818 5.49 10.04 -9.98
N GLY A 819 6.32 9.38 -9.17
CA GLY A 819 6.09 8.01 -8.69
C GLY A 819 4.79 7.88 -7.89
N ARG A 820 4.47 8.86 -7.04
CA ARG A 820 3.21 8.93 -6.28
C ARG A 820 2.01 9.10 -7.20
N SER A 821 2.10 9.99 -8.18
CA SER A 821 1.04 10.21 -9.17
C SER A 821 0.76 8.93 -9.96
N MET A 822 1.81 8.21 -10.38
CA MET A 822 1.67 6.91 -11.04
C MET A 822 1.12 5.82 -10.12
N ALA A 823 1.54 5.77 -8.85
CA ALA A 823 1.05 4.80 -7.88
C ALA A 823 -0.44 4.99 -7.59
N LEU A 824 -0.89 6.25 -7.46
CA LEU A 824 -2.31 6.60 -7.34
C LEU A 824 -3.09 6.21 -8.59
N ALA A 825 -2.54 6.48 -9.78
CA ALA A 825 -3.17 6.07 -11.04
C ALA A 825 -3.32 4.54 -11.15
N ARG A 826 -2.29 3.77 -10.77
CA ARG A 826 -2.35 2.28 -10.72
C ARG A 826 -3.35 1.77 -9.69
N ALA A 827 -3.42 2.40 -8.51
CA ALA A 827 -4.40 2.04 -7.49
C ALA A 827 -5.85 2.33 -7.94
N ALA A 828 -6.04 3.36 -8.76
CA ALA A 828 -7.33 3.70 -9.36
C ALA A 828 -7.75 2.77 -10.53
N GLU A 829 -6.86 1.91 -11.05
CA GLU A 829 -7.19 0.90 -12.09
C GLU A 829 -8.07 -0.26 -11.56
N GLY A 830 -8.84 -0.05 -10.48
CA GLY A 830 -9.76 -1.01 -9.91
C GLY A 830 -10.77 -1.53 -10.95
N ALA A 831 -10.85 -2.87 -11.04
CA ALA A 831 -11.92 -3.76 -11.54
C ALA A 831 -12.87 -3.29 -12.67
N SER A 832 -12.55 -2.29 -13.48
CA SER A 832 -13.42 -1.80 -14.54
C SER A 832 -12.93 -2.31 -15.89
N GLY A 833 -13.74 -3.17 -16.52
CA GLY A 833 -13.46 -3.72 -17.84
C GLY A 833 -14.13 -5.06 -18.13
N THR A 834 -13.65 -5.71 -19.18
CA THR A 834 -14.11 -6.97 -19.78
C THR A 834 -13.91 -8.13 -18.81
N GLY A 835 -12.96 -7.98 -17.89
CA GLY A 835 -12.74 -8.91 -16.78
C GLY A 835 -13.92 -8.91 -15.81
N ALA A 836 -14.37 -7.73 -15.38
CA ALA A 836 -15.56 -7.62 -14.54
C ALA A 836 -16.85 -8.02 -15.28
N ARG A 837 -16.95 -7.76 -16.59
CA ARG A 837 -18.07 -8.28 -17.39
C ARG A 837 -18.04 -9.80 -17.54
N LEU A 838 -16.86 -10.41 -17.70
CA LEU A 838 -16.72 -11.87 -17.70
C LEU A 838 -17.06 -12.44 -16.33
N ASP A 839 -16.64 -11.79 -15.25
CA ASP A 839 -17.01 -12.18 -13.89
C ASP A 839 -18.52 -12.04 -13.65
N GLU A 840 -19.14 -10.97 -14.13
CA GLU A 840 -20.60 -10.77 -14.08
C GLU A 840 -21.35 -11.81 -14.92
N LEU A 841 -20.88 -12.10 -16.15
CA LEU A 841 -21.42 -13.17 -16.99
C LEU A 841 -21.25 -14.53 -16.33
N THR A 842 -20.14 -14.77 -15.64
CA THR A 842 -19.88 -16.01 -14.90
C THR A 842 -20.81 -16.11 -13.69
N LYS A 843 -20.98 -15.04 -12.92
CA LYS A 843 -21.91 -14.94 -11.78
C LYS A 843 -23.36 -15.16 -12.21
N LYS A 844 -23.77 -14.67 -13.39
CA LYS A 844 -25.13 -14.85 -13.95
C LYS A 844 -25.32 -16.20 -14.66
N GLY A 845 -24.30 -16.68 -15.37
CA GLY A 845 -24.34 -17.89 -16.20
C GLY A 845 -24.15 -19.19 -15.42
N THR A 846 -23.32 -19.18 -14.38
CA THR A 846 -23.07 -20.38 -13.55
C THR A 846 -24.36 -20.92 -12.91
N PRO A 847 -25.25 -20.09 -12.32
CA PRO A 847 -26.54 -20.55 -11.81
C PRO A 847 -27.45 -21.16 -12.89
N LEU A 848 -27.44 -20.61 -14.11
CA LEU A 848 -28.21 -21.15 -15.25
C LEU A 848 -27.68 -22.51 -15.68
N ALA A 849 -26.36 -22.67 -15.80
CA ALA A 849 -25.72 -23.94 -16.14
C ALA A 849 -26.00 -25.01 -15.09
N ILE A 850 -25.85 -24.67 -13.79
CA ILE A 850 -26.16 -25.57 -12.68
C ILE A 850 -27.66 -25.91 -12.65
N GLY A 851 -28.55 -24.93 -12.85
CA GLY A 851 -30.00 -25.14 -12.91
C GLY A 851 -30.41 -26.05 -14.06
N GLY A 852 -29.82 -25.88 -15.24
CA GLY A 852 -30.03 -26.77 -16.39
C GLY A 852 -29.54 -28.19 -16.12
N ALA A 853 -28.32 -28.34 -15.60
CA ALA A 853 -27.77 -29.62 -15.18
C ALA A 853 -28.64 -30.33 -14.13
N ALA A 854 -29.11 -29.61 -13.10
CA ALA A 854 -30.00 -30.13 -12.08
C ALA A 854 -31.36 -30.57 -12.68
N THR A 855 -31.90 -29.81 -13.62
CA THR A 855 -33.15 -30.15 -14.31
C THR A 855 -33.00 -31.44 -15.12
N VAL A 856 -31.89 -31.60 -15.84
CA VAL A 856 -31.59 -32.83 -16.59
C VAL A 856 -31.42 -34.03 -15.65
N ALA A 857 -30.69 -33.86 -14.55
CA ALA A 857 -30.55 -34.91 -13.53
C ALA A 857 -31.90 -35.32 -12.95
N ALA A 858 -32.74 -34.36 -12.56
CA ALA A 858 -34.07 -34.61 -12.02
C ALA A 858 -34.98 -35.31 -13.04
N ALA A 859 -34.98 -34.88 -14.30
CA ALA A 859 -35.76 -35.51 -15.37
C ALA A 859 -35.28 -36.93 -15.69
N GLY A 860 -33.98 -37.21 -15.57
CA GLY A 860 -33.41 -38.56 -15.67
C GLY A 860 -33.91 -39.47 -14.54
N LEU A 861 -33.85 -38.98 -13.29
CA LEU A 861 -34.35 -39.70 -12.12
C LEU A 861 -35.85 -39.98 -12.19
N LEU A 862 -36.67 -39.00 -12.61
CA LEU A 862 -38.11 -39.18 -12.81
C LEU A 862 -38.43 -40.22 -13.89
N ARG A 863 -37.53 -40.41 -14.86
CA ARG A 863 -37.62 -41.44 -15.90
C ARG A 863 -37.05 -42.80 -15.48
N GLY A 864 -36.56 -42.94 -14.25
CA GLY A 864 -35.96 -44.17 -13.74
C GLY A 864 -34.54 -44.44 -14.24
N VAL A 865 -33.87 -43.45 -14.84
CA VAL A 865 -32.45 -43.57 -15.24
C VAL A 865 -31.59 -43.65 -13.97
N PRO A 866 -30.55 -44.51 -13.93
CA PRO A 866 -29.64 -44.59 -12.79
C PRO A 866 -29.06 -43.23 -12.42
N LEU A 867 -28.93 -42.96 -11.12
CA LEU A 867 -28.41 -41.70 -10.59
C LEU A 867 -27.01 -41.37 -11.12
N SER A 868 -26.14 -42.38 -11.29
CA SER A 868 -24.78 -42.21 -11.82
C SER A 868 -24.78 -41.68 -13.24
N GLU A 869 -25.68 -42.18 -14.09
CA GLU A 869 -25.80 -41.78 -15.50
C GLU A 869 -26.47 -40.40 -15.63
N SER A 870 -27.50 -40.15 -14.82
CA SER A 870 -28.17 -38.85 -14.75
C SER A 870 -27.22 -37.74 -14.26
N LEU A 871 -26.42 -38.02 -13.23
CA LEU A 871 -25.41 -37.09 -12.73
C LEU A 871 -24.25 -36.92 -13.71
N GLY A 872 -23.75 -37.99 -14.34
CA GLY A 872 -22.70 -37.89 -15.36
C GLY A 872 -23.13 -37.00 -16.52
N THR A 873 -24.37 -37.16 -17.01
CA THR A 873 -24.95 -36.31 -18.06
C THR A 873 -25.10 -34.85 -17.60
N ALA A 874 -25.53 -34.63 -16.37
CA ALA A 874 -25.68 -33.29 -15.79
C ALA A 874 -24.33 -32.58 -15.62
N VAL A 875 -23.29 -33.27 -15.15
CA VAL A 875 -21.93 -32.74 -15.02
C VAL A 875 -21.35 -32.41 -16.39
N ASN A 876 -21.50 -33.31 -17.37
CA ASN A 876 -21.05 -33.06 -18.74
C ASN A 876 -21.74 -31.84 -19.35
N LEU A 877 -23.04 -31.65 -19.10
CA LEU A 877 -23.77 -30.44 -19.52
C LEU A 877 -23.25 -29.18 -18.80
N ALA A 878 -23.02 -29.25 -17.49
CA ALA A 878 -22.53 -28.13 -16.70
C ALA A 878 -21.14 -27.67 -17.19
N VAL A 879 -20.22 -28.60 -17.39
CA VAL A 879 -18.86 -28.34 -17.91
C VAL A 879 -18.91 -27.79 -19.34
N ALA A 880 -19.71 -28.41 -20.22
CA ALA A 880 -19.87 -27.94 -21.60
C ALA A 880 -20.47 -26.52 -21.70
N SER A 881 -21.14 -26.05 -20.65
CA SER A 881 -21.72 -24.70 -20.57
C SER A 881 -20.72 -23.65 -20.09
N VAL A 882 -19.54 -24.04 -19.58
CA VAL A 882 -18.50 -23.11 -19.13
C VAL A 882 -17.69 -22.64 -20.33
N PRO A 883 -17.67 -21.32 -20.63
CA PRO A 883 -17.01 -20.82 -21.83
C PRO A 883 -15.51 -20.60 -21.60
N GLU A 884 -14.75 -21.69 -21.51
CA GLU A 884 -13.31 -21.69 -21.18
C GLU A 884 -12.44 -20.90 -22.17
N GLY A 885 -12.89 -20.79 -23.43
CA GLY A 885 -12.17 -20.06 -24.48
C GLY A 885 -12.29 -18.53 -24.36
N LEU A 886 -13.24 -18.00 -23.59
CA LEU A 886 -13.48 -16.55 -23.55
C LEU A 886 -12.32 -15.73 -22.97
N PRO A 887 -11.67 -16.12 -21.85
CA PRO A 887 -10.50 -15.39 -21.36
C PRO A 887 -9.37 -15.33 -22.40
N PHE A 888 -9.13 -16.44 -23.11
CA PHE A 888 -8.15 -16.49 -24.20
C PHE A 888 -8.53 -15.58 -25.37
N VAL A 889 -9.78 -15.69 -25.87
CA VAL A 889 -10.27 -14.87 -26.98
C VAL A 889 -10.21 -13.38 -26.64
N ARG A 890 -10.54 -13.02 -25.39
CA ARG A 890 -10.41 -11.64 -24.88
C ARG A 890 -8.96 -11.17 -24.97
N ASN A 891 -8.01 -11.91 -24.38
CA ASN A 891 -6.60 -11.52 -24.38
C ASN A 891 -6.04 -11.44 -25.81
N ALA A 892 -6.40 -12.38 -26.68
CA ALA A 892 -6.02 -12.38 -28.09
C ALA A 892 -6.60 -11.18 -28.84
N ALA A 893 -7.87 -10.84 -28.60
CA ALA A 893 -8.51 -9.67 -29.20
C ALA A 893 -7.88 -8.36 -28.71
N GLN A 894 -7.60 -8.24 -27.41
CA GLN A 894 -6.91 -7.09 -26.82
C GLN A 894 -5.49 -6.94 -27.38
N LEU A 895 -4.73 -8.04 -27.48
CA LEU A 895 -3.39 -8.03 -28.06
C LEU A 895 -3.40 -7.71 -29.55
N ALA A 896 -4.36 -8.25 -30.31
CA ALA A 896 -4.54 -7.92 -31.72
C ALA A 896 -4.88 -6.44 -31.91
N SER A 897 -5.72 -5.89 -31.03
CA SER A 897 -6.09 -4.46 -31.04
C SER A 897 -4.89 -3.58 -30.68
N ALA A 898 -4.11 -3.98 -29.67
CA ALA A 898 -2.88 -3.31 -29.28
C ALA A 898 -1.85 -3.31 -30.41
N ARG A 899 -1.69 -4.44 -31.12
CA ARG A 899 -0.80 -4.53 -32.29
C ARG A 899 -1.26 -3.63 -33.44
N ARG A 900 -2.56 -3.65 -33.77
CA ARG A 900 -3.13 -2.78 -34.82
C ARG A 900 -2.95 -1.30 -34.51
N LEU A 901 -3.04 -0.92 -33.24
CA LEU A 901 -2.78 0.45 -32.78
C LEU A 901 -1.29 0.79 -32.82
N ALA A 902 -0.41 -0.14 -32.42
CA ALA A 902 1.03 0.02 -32.50
C ALA A 902 1.52 0.18 -33.96
N ASP A 903 0.94 -0.57 -34.91
CA ASP A 903 1.19 -0.42 -36.34
C ASP A 903 0.77 0.98 -36.88
N GLN A 904 -0.12 1.67 -36.16
CA GLN A 904 -0.53 3.06 -36.42
C GLN A 904 0.22 4.09 -35.56
N GLY A 905 1.26 3.68 -34.83
CA GLY A 905 2.07 4.55 -33.97
C GLY A 905 1.51 4.80 -32.57
N ALA A 906 0.44 4.12 -32.17
CA ALA A 906 -0.15 4.21 -30.82
C ALA A 906 0.27 3.01 -29.95
N LEU A 907 1.28 3.20 -29.10
CA LEU A 907 1.79 2.16 -28.22
C LEU A 907 0.88 1.94 -27.00
N VAL A 908 0.42 0.71 -26.82
CA VAL A 908 -0.47 0.32 -25.72
C VAL A 908 0.37 -0.41 -24.65
N ARG A 909 0.69 0.29 -23.54
CA ARG A 909 1.48 -0.28 -22.44
C ARG A 909 0.72 -1.38 -21.66
N ASN A 910 -0.59 -1.21 -21.48
CA ASN A 910 -1.46 -2.17 -20.83
C ASN A 910 -2.67 -2.45 -21.75
N PRO A 911 -2.76 -3.65 -22.38
CA PRO A 911 -3.86 -3.99 -23.28
C PRO A 911 -5.26 -3.90 -22.64
N HIS A 912 -5.36 -3.93 -21.31
CA HIS A 912 -6.63 -3.82 -20.60
C HIS A 912 -7.24 -2.40 -20.66
N THR A 913 -6.44 -1.35 -20.92
CA THR A 913 -6.92 0.05 -20.98
C THR A 913 -7.68 0.36 -22.26
N LEU A 914 -7.58 -0.47 -23.30
CA LEU A 914 -8.24 -0.25 -24.60
C LEU A 914 -9.76 -0.20 -24.50
N GLU A 915 -10.34 -1.00 -23.61
CA GLU A 915 -11.78 -0.96 -23.38
C GLU A 915 -12.21 0.25 -22.56
N ALA A 916 -11.40 0.64 -21.56
CA ALA A 916 -11.65 1.84 -20.78
C ALA A 916 -11.67 3.07 -21.69
N LEU A 917 -10.72 3.16 -22.63
CA LEU A 917 -10.70 4.19 -23.68
C LEU A 917 -11.97 4.16 -24.55
N GLY A 918 -12.44 2.96 -24.93
CA GLY A 918 -13.68 2.81 -25.71
C GLY A 918 -14.98 3.17 -24.95
N ARG A 919 -14.88 3.38 -23.63
CA ARG A 919 -16.00 3.79 -22.75
C ARG A 919 -15.80 5.19 -22.18
N ALA A 920 -14.77 5.91 -22.61
CA ALA A 920 -14.49 7.24 -22.10
C ALA A 920 -15.54 8.22 -22.63
N ASP A 921 -16.39 8.73 -21.75
CA ASP A 921 -17.36 9.79 -22.06
C ASP A 921 -16.74 11.20 -21.96
N VAL A 922 -15.62 11.31 -21.24
CA VAL A 922 -14.90 12.56 -21.02
C VAL A 922 -13.44 12.35 -21.39
N LEU A 923 -12.94 13.16 -22.32
CA LEU A 923 -11.55 13.18 -22.74
C LEU A 923 -10.90 14.47 -22.23
N CYS A 924 -9.96 14.33 -21.31
CA CYS A 924 -9.15 15.42 -20.82
C CYS A 924 -7.86 15.45 -21.63
N PHE A 925 -7.69 16.48 -22.45
CA PHE A 925 -6.46 16.70 -23.20
C PHE A 925 -5.59 17.68 -22.44
N ASP A 926 -4.32 17.33 -22.28
CA ASP A 926 -3.31 18.34 -22.02
C ASP A 926 -3.16 19.25 -23.26
N LYS A 927 -2.80 20.51 -23.05
CA LYS A 927 -2.56 21.45 -24.15
C LYS A 927 -1.20 21.17 -24.78
N THR A 928 -0.17 21.25 -23.96
CA THR A 928 1.23 21.26 -24.39
C THR A 928 1.67 19.88 -24.85
N GLY A 929 2.32 19.80 -26.01
CA GLY A 929 2.85 18.53 -26.54
C GLY A 929 1.77 17.53 -27.01
N THR A 930 0.53 17.69 -26.56
CA THR A 930 -0.64 16.87 -26.93
C THR A 930 -1.47 17.54 -28.03
N LEU A 931 -2.05 18.72 -27.77
CA LEU A 931 -2.77 19.49 -28.79
C LEU A 931 -1.83 20.38 -29.61
N THR A 932 -0.77 20.88 -28.97
CA THR A 932 0.27 21.68 -29.60
C THR A 932 1.53 20.84 -29.88
N ARG A 933 2.50 21.41 -30.61
CA ARG A 933 3.74 20.70 -30.96
C ARG A 933 4.73 20.63 -29.78
N GLY A 934 4.53 21.44 -28.74
CA GLY A 934 5.45 21.54 -27.60
C GLY A 934 6.74 22.28 -27.95
N THR A 935 6.75 23.04 -29.06
CA THR A 935 7.94 23.74 -29.55
C THR A 935 7.60 25.17 -29.99
N LEU A 936 8.28 26.17 -29.42
CA LEU A 936 8.11 27.57 -29.80
C LEU A 936 8.56 27.78 -31.25
N SER A 937 7.63 28.23 -32.09
CA SER A 937 7.86 28.52 -33.51
C SER A 937 7.54 29.98 -33.82
N LEU A 938 8.31 30.60 -34.71
CA LEU A 938 7.99 31.93 -35.24
C LEU A 938 6.69 31.87 -36.06
N THR A 939 5.68 32.65 -35.69
CA THR A 939 4.39 32.69 -36.38
C THR A 939 4.31 33.87 -37.34
N SER A 940 4.71 35.06 -36.88
CA SER A 940 4.57 36.29 -37.66
C SER A 940 5.65 37.31 -37.33
N VAL A 941 5.90 38.20 -38.28
CA VAL A 941 6.83 39.33 -38.16
C VAL A 941 6.09 40.61 -38.53
N GLY A 942 6.26 41.64 -37.72
CA GLY A 942 5.56 42.91 -37.94
C GLY A 942 6.43 44.13 -37.65
N ASP A 943 5.95 45.28 -38.10
CA ASP A 943 6.56 46.58 -37.87
C ASP A 943 5.47 47.61 -37.52
N THR A 944 5.72 48.90 -37.72
CA THR A 944 4.71 49.95 -37.48
C THR A 944 3.59 50.00 -38.53
N SER A 945 3.71 49.28 -39.65
CA SER A 945 2.82 49.40 -40.81
C SER A 945 1.92 48.17 -41.02
N ALA A 946 2.45 46.96 -40.81
CA ALA A 946 1.69 45.71 -40.93
C ALA A 946 2.42 44.51 -40.30
N THR A 947 1.63 43.48 -39.98
CA THR A 947 2.08 42.16 -39.50
C THR A 947 1.83 41.13 -40.60
N HIS A 948 2.84 40.31 -40.93
CA HIS A 948 2.74 39.23 -41.92
C HIS A 948 3.11 37.90 -41.28
N ASP A 949 2.45 36.83 -41.72
CA ASP A 949 2.83 35.47 -41.35
C ASP A 949 4.20 35.12 -41.94
N VAL A 950 4.92 34.21 -41.28
CA VAL A 950 6.30 33.84 -41.63
C VAL A 950 6.44 33.31 -43.08
N ASP A 951 5.38 32.73 -43.64
CA ASP A 951 5.35 32.19 -44.99
C ASP A 951 5.13 33.27 -46.08
N GLU A 952 4.70 34.48 -45.69
CA GLU A 952 4.28 35.56 -46.60
C GLU A 952 5.07 36.87 -46.38
N LEU A 953 6.32 36.78 -45.92
CA LEU A 953 7.14 37.96 -45.61
C LEU A 953 7.60 38.72 -46.86
N ASP A 954 7.33 40.03 -46.88
CA ASP A 954 7.93 40.99 -47.82
C ASP A 954 9.36 41.37 -47.44
N ASP A 955 10.04 42.14 -48.29
CA ASP A 955 11.44 42.53 -48.09
C ASP A 955 11.66 43.32 -46.79
N ALA A 956 10.70 44.14 -46.37
CA ALA A 956 10.79 44.92 -45.14
C ALA A 956 10.76 44.02 -43.89
N ARG A 957 9.86 43.04 -43.83
CA ARG A 957 9.77 42.11 -42.69
C ARG A 957 10.88 41.07 -42.72
N ARG A 958 11.40 40.71 -43.90
CA ARG A 958 12.64 39.92 -44.02
C ARG A 958 13.82 40.65 -43.39
N ALA A 959 13.92 41.97 -43.54
CA ALA A 959 14.95 42.76 -42.86
C ALA A 959 14.76 42.80 -41.34
N VAL A 960 13.52 42.88 -40.84
CA VAL A 960 13.22 42.78 -39.40
C VAL A 960 13.63 41.41 -38.84
N LEU A 961 13.31 40.33 -39.56
CA LEU A 961 13.70 38.98 -39.17
C LEU A 961 15.23 38.78 -39.21
N ALA A 962 15.91 39.37 -40.20
CA ALA A 962 17.37 39.37 -40.27
C ALA A 962 18.01 40.09 -39.07
N ALA A 963 17.45 41.24 -38.67
CA ALA A 963 17.88 41.94 -37.46
C ALA A 963 17.64 41.10 -36.19
N ALA A 964 16.50 40.39 -36.11
CA ALA A 964 16.20 39.48 -35.00
C ALA A 964 17.20 38.31 -34.96
N LEU A 965 17.57 37.77 -36.13
CA LEU A 965 18.53 36.68 -36.27
C LEU A 965 19.96 37.11 -35.90
N ARG A 966 20.37 38.33 -36.28
CA ARG A 966 21.64 38.94 -35.85
C ARG A 966 21.70 39.10 -34.32
N ALA A 967 20.56 39.45 -33.71
CA ALA A 967 20.38 39.54 -32.27
C ALA A 967 20.15 38.19 -31.58
N THR A 968 20.29 37.05 -32.26
CA THR A 968 20.33 35.70 -31.67
C THR A 968 21.77 35.29 -31.35
N PRO A 969 22.06 34.45 -30.34
CA PRO A 969 23.37 33.82 -30.16
C PRO A 969 23.90 33.15 -31.43
N GLY A 970 25.23 33.04 -31.56
CA GLY A 970 25.90 32.63 -32.80
C GLY A 970 25.95 31.11 -33.08
N GLU A 971 25.23 30.32 -32.30
CA GLU A 971 25.24 28.86 -32.37
C GLU A 971 24.30 28.34 -33.48
N GLU A 972 24.66 27.22 -34.12
CA GLU A 972 23.80 26.59 -35.13
C GLU A 972 22.49 26.05 -34.53
N ASP A 973 22.50 25.69 -33.24
CA ASP A 973 21.32 25.28 -32.47
C ASP A 973 21.33 25.99 -31.10
N PRO A 974 20.68 27.16 -30.96
CA PRO A 974 20.68 27.91 -29.71
C PRO A 974 20.07 27.12 -28.54
N GLU A 975 20.65 27.26 -27.35
CA GLU A 975 20.15 26.59 -26.14
C GLU A 975 18.72 27.02 -25.76
N HIS A 976 18.36 28.29 -25.98
CA HIS A 976 17.07 28.84 -25.57
C HIS A 976 15.96 28.64 -26.63
N ALA A 977 14.79 28.12 -26.23
CA ALA A 977 13.71 27.75 -27.15
C ALA A 977 13.18 28.92 -28.01
N THR A 978 13.25 30.14 -27.48
CA THR A 978 12.84 31.35 -28.23
C THR A 978 13.83 31.67 -29.35
N ASP A 979 15.11 31.42 -29.10
CA ASP A 979 16.18 31.67 -30.07
C ASP A 979 16.15 30.64 -31.19
N ARG A 980 15.94 29.36 -30.85
CA ARG A 980 15.64 28.31 -31.84
C ARG A 980 14.44 28.68 -32.71
N GLY A 981 13.35 29.14 -32.11
CA GLY A 981 12.15 29.57 -32.84
C GLY A 981 12.44 30.65 -33.89
N VAL A 982 13.31 31.62 -33.57
CA VAL A 982 13.76 32.66 -34.53
C VAL A 982 14.66 32.08 -35.62
N VAL A 983 15.63 31.22 -35.27
CA VAL A 983 16.53 30.57 -36.24
C VAL A 983 15.76 29.70 -37.23
N THR A 984 14.90 28.80 -36.74
CA THR A 984 14.07 27.93 -37.59
C THR A 984 13.10 28.73 -38.44
N GLY A 985 12.54 29.82 -37.89
CA GLY A 985 11.68 30.75 -38.62
C GLY A 985 12.41 31.45 -39.78
N ALA A 986 13.63 31.94 -39.52
CA ALA A 986 14.47 32.57 -40.54
C ALA A 986 14.88 31.58 -41.65
N GLN A 987 15.27 30.35 -41.28
CA GLN A 987 15.57 29.28 -42.24
C GLN A 987 14.37 28.97 -43.13
N SER A 988 13.16 28.85 -42.54
CA SER A 988 11.93 28.56 -43.28
C SER A 988 11.55 29.69 -44.24
N ALA A 989 11.78 30.94 -43.84
CA ALA A 989 11.55 32.12 -44.68
C ALA A 989 12.66 32.39 -45.70
N GLY A 990 13.79 31.67 -45.66
CA GLY A 990 14.96 31.92 -46.53
C GLY A 990 15.69 33.23 -46.20
N VAL A 991 15.73 33.61 -44.92
CA VAL A 991 16.39 34.80 -44.39
C VAL A 991 17.70 34.40 -43.69
N ASP A 992 18.79 35.11 -44.01
CA ASP A 992 20.11 34.93 -43.42
C ASP A 992 20.51 36.18 -42.62
N VAL A 993 21.51 36.06 -41.74
CA VAL A 993 22.06 37.21 -41.00
C VAL A 993 22.58 38.32 -41.93
N ARG A 994 22.92 37.99 -43.18
CA ARG A 994 23.35 38.91 -44.24
C ARG A 994 22.21 39.47 -45.09
N THR A 995 20.96 39.10 -44.81
CA THR A 995 19.80 39.73 -45.45
C THR A 995 19.73 41.19 -45.02
N ASP A 996 19.53 42.09 -45.99
CA ASP A 996 19.63 43.57 -45.88
C ASP A 996 21.06 44.11 -45.65
N GLU A 997 21.98 43.33 -45.04
CA GLU A 997 23.36 43.75 -44.76
C GLU A 997 24.41 42.71 -45.19
N ARG A 998 24.88 42.82 -46.44
CA ARG A 998 25.66 41.77 -47.12
C ARG A 998 27.02 41.47 -46.50
N ASP A 999 27.65 42.48 -45.89
CA ASP A 999 29.00 42.40 -45.33
C ASP A 999 29.01 42.05 -43.83
N TRP A 1000 27.87 41.67 -43.26
CA TRP A 1000 27.74 41.37 -41.83
C TRP A 1000 28.71 40.27 -41.36
N ARG A 1001 29.49 40.59 -40.33
CA ARG A 1001 30.31 39.65 -39.55
C ARG A 1001 30.03 39.82 -38.06
N ARG A 1002 29.68 38.72 -37.39
CA ARG A 1002 29.40 38.74 -35.95
C ARG A 1002 30.67 39.13 -35.19
N GLY A 1003 30.54 40.11 -34.29
CA GLY A 1003 31.56 40.54 -33.34
C GLY A 1003 31.23 40.05 -31.94
N LYS A 1004 31.15 40.97 -30.97
CA LYS A 1004 30.84 40.67 -29.58
C LYS A 1004 29.33 40.58 -29.34
N ASP A 1005 28.94 39.78 -28.37
CA ASP A 1005 27.57 39.63 -27.90
C ASP A 1005 27.44 39.97 -26.40
N LEU A 1006 26.24 40.39 -26.04
CA LEU A 1006 25.77 40.53 -24.67
C LEU A 1006 24.64 39.51 -24.51
N PRO A 1007 24.90 38.37 -23.83
CA PRO A 1007 23.96 37.25 -23.75
C PRO A 1007 22.65 37.67 -23.07
N PHE A 1008 21.61 36.84 -23.15
CA PHE A 1008 20.35 37.14 -22.48
C PHE A 1008 20.49 36.94 -20.97
N GLU A 1009 20.00 37.89 -20.17
CA GLU A 1009 19.79 37.71 -18.73
C GLU A 1009 18.33 38.04 -18.39
N PRO A 1010 17.63 37.23 -17.57
CA PRO A 1010 16.23 37.47 -17.21
C PRO A 1010 15.98 38.84 -16.56
N SER A 1011 16.92 39.32 -15.75
CA SER A 1011 16.86 40.65 -15.10
C SER A 1011 16.96 41.81 -16.10
N ARG A 1012 17.61 41.59 -17.24
CA ARG A 1012 17.82 42.57 -18.31
C ARG A 1012 16.75 42.48 -19.39
N GLY A 1013 16.26 41.28 -19.71
CA GLY A 1013 15.13 41.07 -20.61
C GLY A 1013 15.42 41.24 -22.11
N TYR A 1014 16.68 41.25 -22.55
CA TYR A 1014 17.06 41.31 -23.96
C TYR A 1014 18.44 40.67 -24.23
N HIS A 1015 18.67 40.30 -25.50
CA HIS A 1015 19.97 39.89 -26.05
C HIS A 1015 20.45 40.93 -27.07
N ALA A 1016 21.75 41.19 -27.12
CA ALA A 1016 22.32 42.15 -28.07
C ALA A 1016 23.60 41.62 -28.71
N THR A 1017 23.80 41.91 -30.00
CA THR A 1017 25.01 41.53 -30.74
C THR A 1017 25.53 42.75 -31.49
N VAL A 1018 26.84 42.99 -31.46
CA VAL A 1018 27.51 43.91 -32.38
C VAL A 1018 28.20 43.11 -33.46
N GLY A 1019 28.10 43.57 -34.70
CA GLY A 1019 28.85 43.03 -35.82
C GLY A 1019 29.35 44.11 -36.75
N ASP A 1020 30.38 43.75 -37.50
CA ASP A 1020 30.97 44.58 -38.53
C ASP A 1020 30.06 44.57 -39.77
N THR A 1021 29.86 45.74 -40.36
CA THR A 1021 29.19 45.95 -41.66
C THR A 1021 30.12 46.64 -42.64
N GLY A 1022 29.73 46.74 -43.91
CA GLY A 1022 30.50 47.50 -44.91
C GLY A 1022 30.55 49.01 -44.62
N SER A 1023 29.75 49.50 -43.68
CA SER A 1023 29.56 50.92 -43.35
C SER A 1023 29.94 51.29 -41.90
N GLY A 1024 30.37 50.34 -41.08
CA GLY A 1024 30.76 50.57 -39.69
C GLY A 1024 30.41 49.39 -38.77
N HIS A 1025 30.01 49.67 -37.55
CA HIS A 1025 29.52 48.68 -36.58
C HIS A 1025 28.01 48.79 -36.43
N LEU A 1026 27.31 47.67 -36.33
CA LEU A 1026 25.86 47.65 -36.13
C LEU A 1026 25.51 46.80 -34.90
N LEU A 1027 24.80 47.42 -33.96
CA LEU A 1027 24.22 46.79 -32.79
C LEU A 1027 22.81 46.30 -33.14
N SER A 1028 22.55 45.00 -33.02
CA SER A 1028 21.22 44.39 -33.17
C SER A 1028 20.74 43.86 -31.82
N VAL A 1029 19.51 44.23 -31.44
CA VAL A 1029 18.93 43.93 -30.12
C VAL A 1029 17.57 43.27 -30.31
N LYS A 1030 17.29 42.22 -29.53
CA LYS A 1030 15.96 41.64 -29.40
C LYS A 1030 15.61 41.43 -27.93
N GLY A 1031 14.39 41.74 -27.53
CA GLY A 1031 13.98 41.57 -26.14
C GLY A 1031 12.54 41.90 -25.84
N ALA A 1032 12.23 41.94 -24.55
CA ALA A 1032 10.89 42.21 -24.04
C ALA A 1032 10.40 43.61 -24.47
N PRO A 1033 9.13 43.74 -24.93
CA PRO A 1033 8.57 45.02 -25.39
C PRO A 1033 8.76 46.17 -24.40
N GLU A 1034 8.48 45.93 -23.12
CA GLU A 1034 8.56 46.89 -22.03
C GLU A 1034 9.99 47.36 -21.71
N VAL A 1035 11.01 46.60 -22.14
CA VAL A 1035 12.42 46.96 -21.95
C VAL A 1035 12.99 47.65 -23.17
N VAL A 1036 12.73 47.13 -24.38
CA VAL A 1036 13.37 47.61 -25.60
C VAL A 1036 12.64 48.83 -26.19
N LEU A 1037 11.30 48.88 -26.16
CA LEU A 1037 10.56 50.02 -26.72
C LEU A 1037 10.91 51.37 -26.08
N PRO A 1038 11.07 51.49 -24.74
CA PRO A 1038 11.49 52.74 -24.12
C PRO A 1038 12.87 53.22 -24.60
N ARG A 1039 13.76 52.29 -24.98
CA ARG A 1039 15.13 52.53 -25.45
C ARG A 1039 15.20 52.91 -26.95
N CYS A 1040 14.09 52.84 -27.69
CA CYS A 1040 13.99 53.21 -29.10
C CYS A 1040 13.65 54.71 -29.29
N GLU A 1041 14.61 55.53 -29.73
CA GLU A 1041 14.36 56.96 -30.02
C GLU A 1041 13.82 57.20 -31.44
N TYR A 1042 14.09 56.26 -32.34
CA TYR A 1042 13.73 56.34 -33.74
C TYR A 1042 13.01 55.07 -34.17
N ALA A 1043 12.27 55.13 -35.28
CA ALA A 1043 11.65 53.99 -35.92
C ALA A 1043 12.02 53.99 -37.39
N ASP A 1044 12.25 52.78 -37.91
CA ASP A 1044 12.39 52.56 -39.34
C ASP A 1044 11.00 52.59 -39.99
N ASN A 1045 10.89 53.38 -41.06
CA ASN A 1045 9.68 53.48 -41.87
C ASN A 1045 10.11 53.34 -43.34
N ASN A 1046 10.10 52.10 -43.84
CA ASN A 1046 10.54 51.73 -45.18
C ASN A 1046 11.93 52.26 -45.55
N GLY A 1047 12.92 52.07 -44.66
CA GLY A 1047 14.30 52.48 -44.85
C GLY A 1047 14.58 53.94 -44.48
N ARG A 1048 13.59 54.68 -43.94
CA ARG A 1048 13.78 56.07 -43.49
C ARG A 1048 13.64 56.17 -41.97
N ARG A 1049 14.72 56.59 -41.32
CA ARG A 1049 14.76 56.90 -39.88
C ARG A 1049 13.82 58.07 -39.56
N THR A 1050 12.79 57.82 -38.74
CA THR A 1050 11.85 58.84 -38.25
C THR A 1050 11.83 58.86 -36.72
N ARG A 1051 11.48 59.99 -36.11
CA ARG A 1051 11.43 60.12 -34.64
C ARG A 1051 10.29 59.26 -34.08
N PHE A 1052 10.60 58.40 -33.11
CA PHE A 1052 9.61 57.48 -32.53
C PHE A 1052 8.90 58.14 -31.35
N GLY A 1053 7.87 58.93 -31.65
CA GLY A 1053 7.07 59.65 -30.66
C GLY A 1053 6.15 58.74 -29.82
N GLN A 1054 5.66 59.27 -28.70
CA GLN A 1054 4.83 58.51 -27.75
C GLN A 1054 3.59 57.86 -28.39
N ARG A 1055 2.86 58.57 -29.27
CA ARG A 1055 1.69 57.98 -29.97
C ARG A 1055 2.03 56.75 -30.81
N ALA A 1056 3.21 56.73 -31.43
CA ALA A 1056 3.65 55.59 -32.23
C ALA A 1056 4.02 54.40 -31.32
N ARG A 1057 4.71 54.68 -30.21
CA ARG A 1057 5.00 53.68 -29.15
C ARG A 1057 3.72 53.07 -28.58
N ASP A 1058 2.73 53.90 -28.24
CA ASP A 1058 1.44 53.44 -27.69
C ASP A 1058 0.63 52.63 -28.72
N THR A 1059 0.85 52.85 -30.02
CA THR A 1059 0.19 52.07 -31.08
C THR A 1059 0.84 50.71 -31.23
N VAL A 1060 2.17 50.65 -31.28
CA VAL A 1060 2.93 49.40 -31.30
C VAL A 1060 2.66 48.58 -30.04
N SER A 1061 2.71 49.21 -28.86
CA SER A 1061 2.43 48.53 -27.58
C SER A 1061 1.06 47.85 -27.59
N ARG A 1062 0.01 48.52 -28.06
CA ARG A 1062 -1.33 47.91 -28.18
C ARG A 1062 -1.35 46.69 -29.10
N THR A 1063 -0.66 46.75 -30.25
CA THR A 1063 -0.55 45.60 -31.15
C THR A 1063 0.19 44.43 -30.51
N LEU A 1064 1.28 44.72 -29.77
CA LEU A 1064 2.02 43.70 -29.02
C LEU A 1064 1.18 43.10 -27.89
N ASP A 1065 0.41 43.92 -27.17
CA ASP A 1065 -0.51 43.48 -26.12
C ASP A 1065 -1.66 42.62 -26.68
N GLU A 1066 -2.18 42.97 -27.86
CA GLU A 1066 -3.20 42.16 -28.57
C GLU A 1066 -2.65 40.79 -28.97
N LEU A 1067 -1.42 40.73 -29.50
CA LEU A 1067 -0.75 39.47 -29.84
C LEU A 1067 -0.43 38.65 -28.58
N ALA A 1068 0.04 39.29 -27.52
CA ALA A 1068 0.25 38.64 -26.23
C ALA A 1068 -1.06 38.08 -25.65
N GLY A 1069 -2.17 38.82 -25.78
CA GLY A 1069 -3.51 38.38 -25.38
C GLY A 1069 -4.05 37.19 -26.19
N GLN A 1070 -3.53 36.97 -27.40
CA GLN A 1070 -3.79 35.79 -28.23
C GLN A 1070 -2.86 34.61 -27.90
N GLY A 1071 -1.94 34.76 -26.95
CA GLY A 1071 -1.01 33.72 -26.52
C GLY A 1071 0.32 33.70 -27.28
N HIS A 1072 0.66 34.76 -28.03
CA HIS A 1072 1.98 34.87 -28.66
C HIS A 1072 3.03 35.45 -27.69
N ARG A 1073 4.23 34.87 -27.72
CA ARG A 1073 5.43 35.49 -27.15
C ARG A 1073 5.98 36.50 -28.15
N VAL A 1074 5.93 37.79 -27.81
CA VAL A 1074 6.37 38.88 -28.68
C VAL A 1074 7.74 39.41 -28.23
N LEU A 1075 8.64 39.62 -29.19
CA LEU A 1075 9.94 40.27 -28.97
C LEU A 1075 10.07 41.47 -29.88
N VAL A 1076 10.53 42.59 -29.31
CA VAL A 1076 10.84 43.79 -30.07
C VAL A 1076 12.27 43.71 -30.58
N VAL A 1077 12.44 44.11 -31.84
CA VAL A 1077 13.70 44.09 -32.57
C VAL A 1077 14.10 45.51 -32.92
N ALA A 1078 15.31 45.89 -32.53
CA ALA A 1078 15.83 47.23 -32.73
C ALA A 1078 17.32 47.22 -33.08
N GLU A 1079 17.78 48.22 -33.81
CA GLU A 1079 19.18 48.33 -34.24
C GLU A 1079 19.74 49.74 -34.04
N ARG A 1080 21.07 49.86 -33.90
CA ARG A 1080 21.79 51.14 -33.84
C ARG A 1080 23.16 51.02 -34.52
N SER A 1081 23.49 51.94 -35.41
CA SER A 1081 24.87 52.08 -35.92
C SER A 1081 25.76 52.65 -34.83
N LEU A 1082 26.92 52.01 -34.60
CA LEU A 1082 27.92 52.40 -33.60
C LEU A 1082 29.15 53.01 -34.28
N ASP A 1083 29.73 54.01 -33.63
CA ASP A 1083 31.06 54.52 -33.98
C ASP A 1083 32.16 53.61 -33.38
N HIS A 1084 33.40 53.71 -33.87
CA HIS A 1084 34.50 52.79 -33.52
C HIS A 1084 34.81 52.66 -32.02
N GLU A 1085 34.57 53.72 -31.22
CA GLU A 1085 34.82 53.72 -29.76
C GLU A 1085 33.73 52.97 -28.97
N ASP A 1086 32.47 52.99 -29.44
CA ASP A 1086 31.31 52.32 -28.80
C ASP A 1086 31.31 50.79 -29.04
N ALA A 1087 32.09 50.30 -30.00
CA ALA A 1087 32.13 48.89 -30.39
C ALA A 1087 33.10 48.03 -29.53
N GLU A 1088 34.03 48.64 -28.79
CA GLU A 1088 35.04 47.91 -28.00
C GLU A 1088 34.50 47.37 -26.66
N GLY A 1089 33.38 47.89 -26.14
CA GLY A 1089 32.74 47.40 -24.91
C GLY A 1089 31.22 47.44 -25.02
N ILE A 1090 30.56 46.28 -25.13
CA ILE A 1090 29.10 46.17 -25.08
C ILE A 1090 28.70 45.96 -23.62
N ASP A 1091 28.00 46.93 -23.05
CA ASP A 1091 27.32 46.82 -21.75
C ASP A 1091 25.86 47.29 -21.87
N ASP A 1092 25.11 47.29 -20.77
CA ASP A 1092 23.71 47.74 -20.75
C ASP A 1092 23.56 49.21 -21.21
N THR A 1093 24.57 50.05 -20.99
CA THR A 1093 24.54 51.48 -21.37
C THR A 1093 24.67 51.69 -22.88
N ALA A 1094 25.33 50.77 -23.58
CA ALA A 1094 25.42 50.77 -25.04
C ALA A 1094 24.06 50.51 -25.73
N VAL A 1095 23.07 49.98 -25.00
CA VAL A 1095 21.73 49.63 -25.52
C VAL A 1095 20.74 50.77 -25.25
N ALA A 1096 20.99 51.93 -25.86
CA ALA A 1096 20.14 53.12 -25.83
C ALA A 1096 20.15 53.83 -27.20
N GLY A 1097 19.20 54.74 -27.45
CA GLY A 1097 19.14 55.49 -28.72
C GLY A 1097 18.80 54.64 -29.94
N LEU A 1098 18.08 53.54 -29.74
CA LEU A 1098 17.85 52.51 -30.76
C LEU A 1098 16.88 52.97 -31.84
N VAL A 1099 16.97 52.33 -33.02
CA VAL A 1099 15.99 52.42 -34.09
C VAL A 1099 15.10 51.17 -34.03
N TYR A 1100 13.83 51.34 -33.71
CA TYR A 1100 12.84 50.28 -33.78
C TYR A 1100 12.72 49.78 -35.23
N ARG A 1101 13.07 48.51 -35.48
CA ARG A 1101 12.90 47.86 -36.79
C ARG A 1101 11.53 47.18 -36.86
N GLY A 1102 11.12 46.51 -35.79
CA GLY A 1102 9.85 45.78 -35.76
C GLY A 1102 9.75 44.85 -34.55
N PHE A 1103 8.96 43.79 -34.70
CA PHE A 1103 8.79 42.74 -33.71
C PHE A 1103 8.66 41.37 -34.38
N VAL A 1104 8.96 40.33 -33.61
CA VAL A 1104 8.70 38.94 -33.96
C VAL A 1104 7.73 38.34 -32.96
N ALA A 1105 6.76 37.57 -33.43
CA ALA A 1105 5.79 36.86 -32.61
C ALA A 1105 6.00 35.35 -32.75
N LEU A 1106 6.14 34.68 -31.62
CA LEU A 1106 6.31 33.23 -31.52
C LEU A 1106 5.11 32.62 -30.79
N ALA A 1107 4.73 31.41 -31.15
CA ALA A 1107 3.77 30.62 -30.39
C ALA A 1107 4.12 29.13 -30.49
N ASP A 1108 3.56 28.31 -29.59
CA ASP A 1108 3.56 26.86 -29.77
C ASP A 1108 2.40 26.49 -30.71
N PRO A 1109 2.70 26.11 -31.97
CA PRO A 1109 1.67 25.88 -32.97
C PRO A 1109 0.83 24.65 -32.63
N VAL A 1110 -0.48 24.77 -32.83
CA VAL A 1110 -1.43 23.67 -32.72
C VAL A 1110 -1.10 22.60 -33.78
N ARG A 1111 -1.14 21.31 -33.40
CA ARG A 1111 -0.96 20.21 -34.35
C ARG A 1111 -2.06 20.24 -35.39
N THR A 1112 -1.70 20.04 -36.65
CA THR A 1112 -2.67 20.00 -37.77
C THR A 1112 -3.74 18.93 -37.59
N SER A 1113 -3.43 17.85 -36.85
CA SER A 1113 -4.37 16.79 -36.48
C SER A 1113 -5.31 17.13 -35.32
N ALA A 1114 -4.99 18.11 -34.47
CA ALA A 1114 -5.71 18.36 -33.21
C ALA A 1114 -7.17 18.78 -33.45
N ALA A 1115 -7.41 19.79 -34.30
CA ALA A 1115 -8.77 20.26 -34.58
C ALA A 1115 -9.63 19.20 -35.32
N PRO A 1116 -9.14 18.51 -36.37
CA PRO A 1116 -9.86 17.38 -36.96
C PRO A 1116 -10.16 16.26 -35.97
N ALA A 1117 -9.19 15.88 -35.13
CA ALA A 1117 -9.37 14.84 -34.12
C ALA A 1117 -10.42 15.24 -33.07
N ALA A 1118 -10.35 16.46 -32.53
CA ALA A 1118 -11.34 16.98 -31.60
C ALA A 1118 -12.76 17.02 -32.21
N ALA A 1119 -12.87 17.39 -33.49
CA ALA A 1119 -14.14 17.38 -34.21
C ALA A 1119 -14.69 15.96 -34.42
N GLN A 1120 -13.84 14.97 -34.67
CA GLN A 1120 -14.24 13.56 -34.79
C GLN A 1120 -14.67 13.00 -33.43
N LEU A 1121 -13.89 13.25 -32.38
CA LEU A 1121 -14.17 12.81 -31.02
C LEU A 1121 -15.46 13.43 -30.45
N ARG A 1122 -15.80 14.66 -30.84
CA ARG A 1122 -17.07 15.30 -30.44
C ARG A 1122 -18.29 14.74 -31.20
N ARG A 1123 -18.09 14.10 -32.36
CA ARG A 1123 -19.16 13.47 -33.15
C ARG A 1123 -19.41 12.02 -32.73
N ALA A 1124 -18.35 11.31 -32.37
CA ALA A 1124 -18.42 10.00 -31.74
C ALA A 1124 -19.11 10.13 -30.38
#